data_AF-A0A3P3DHT0-F1
#
_entry.id   AF-A0A3P3DHT0-F1
#
_cell.length_a   1.000
_cell.length_b   1.000
_cell.length_c   1.000
_cell.angle_alpha   90.00
_cell.angle_beta   90.00
_cell.angle_gamma   90.00
#
_symmetry.space_group_name_H-M   'P 1'
#
loop_
_entity.id
_entity.type
_entity.pdbx_description
1 polymer ?
#
loop_
_entity_poly.entity_id
_entity_poly.type
_entity_poly.pdbx_seq_one_letter_code
_entity_poly.pdbx_strand_id
1 'polypeptide(L)'
;MNSLPSYLPAPVERETLPSYVSRVAHSFGVSVNTFLNDAGLGRNFCARPERSAALEDFKQITGLRSEAVDMLLRWTGVGVDETHLVFADAVMNTRSLRNPVVRGCMACLRDDIMAGHLARPLTSAVYRGHWQLRDCFVCLRHSRLLDTLWSETMMTRRYDIGQNIAELLPGLWAAEPEKSEIIPTSFEHWQDSRLAGTSSDSWLDQQCLHATITLAPLFGADILALSLDAATSVEQMRLAQQVGYEVMTGGAAAISDALTDLALTKSSPAAAFKHLFRKLSWGQTPEAGYQPFRSILREICLKHWAYGEGEILLGEPVKQRIYHTLNSAAAEVGVSPRRMRIMLEASLFPPGDKRTVSIGRIFTPEEVRKAAAGAATLDGLDDYAENARQAQSLASARQGALTTTSRVRHFLGLSRDQFESVVASGLVTRHRRASEARACWRLQDWVELLETLHASAITCAVPSPDMMPLAYIAVRVQKAIGELLGAVVAGKIKIYIDQSSAAGGDGRGLETFRLCLPEAKAWALGADTAIDAAPPKLLSISQVAAKGLVPRGQGFPQLVRDGHTPSTRREIISGGRFAAWLSDEDVQAFKLKYVTVGEVSDLYGTNKRDVCAWLQQYGIVPFSPDGQDYGMIWLRSDLAALEKPGVLPHRRNQVSFFMRTSLASDYSSPVAIRGMSR
;
A
#
# COMPACT_ATOMS: atom_id res chain seq x y z
N MET A 1 22.75 12.58 -48.09
CA MET A 1 21.55 11.71 -48.06
C MET A 1 21.88 10.47 -48.87
N ASN A 2 22.45 9.45 -48.23
CA ASN A 2 22.63 8.17 -48.89
C ASN A 2 21.24 7.56 -49.11
N SER A 3 21.01 7.07 -50.33
CA SER A 3 19.81 6.34 -50.73
C SER A 3 19.45 5.29 -49.68
N LEU A 4 18.24 5.37 -49.14
CA LEU A 4 17.67 4.39 -48.21
C LEU A 4 17.83 2.96 -48.82
N PRO A 5 18.17 1.94 -48.02
CA PRO A 5 18.17 0.55 -48.45
C PRO A 5 16.82 0.22 -49.10
N SER A 6 16.86 -0.49 -50.22
CA SER A 6 15.72 -0.73 -51.11
C SER A 6 14.59 -1.58 -50.52
N TYR A 7 14.61 -1.98 -49.24
CA TYR A 7 13.41 -2.49 -48.56
C TYR A 7 13.57 -2.37 -47.03
N LEU A 8 12.96 -1.34 -46.43
CA LEU A 8 12.69 -1.35 -45.00
C LEU A 8 11.75 -2.51 -44.67
N PRO A 9 11.89 -3.16 -43.50
CA PRO A 9 10.94 -4.20 -43.09
C PRO A 9 9.52 -3.62 -43.06
N ALA A 10 8.53 -4.39 -43.50
CA ALA A 10 7.13 -4.02 -43.30
C ALA A 10 6.72 -4.25 -41.83
N PRO A 11 5.90 -3.35 -41.25
CA PRO A 11 5.24 -3.61 -39.97
C PRO A 11 4.43 -4.90 -40.01
N VAL A 12 4.53 -5.69 -38.94
CA VAL A 12 3.81 -6.96 -38.80
C VAL A 12 2.63 -6.81 -37.85
N GLU A 13 1.59 -7.63 -38.02
CA GLU A 13 0.45 -7.63 -37.12
C GLU A 13 0.91 -7.82 -35.66
N ARG A 14 0.35 -7.01 -34.77
CA ARG A 14 0.66 -7.01 -33.33
C ARG A 14 2.08 -6.60 -32.95
N GLU A 15 2.87 -6.10 -33.90
CA GLU A 15 4.22 -5.62 -33.63
C GLU A 15 4.20 -4.34 -32.78
N THR A 16 5.15 -4.21 -31.85
CA THR A 16 5.35 -2.98 -31.09
C THR A 16 6.25 -2.00 -31.84
N LEU A 17 6.11 -0.70 -31.59
CA LEU A 17 6.99 0.34 -32.13
C LEU A 17 8.47 0.06 -31.78
N PRO A 18 8.86 -0.30 -30.54
CA PRO A 18 10.24 -0.68 -30.25
C PRO A 18 10.76 -1.88 -31.05
N SER A 19 9.90 -2.88 -31.29
CA SER A 19 10.24 -4.03 -32.16
C SER A 19 10.52 -3.56 -33.58
N TYR A 20 9.63 -2.73 -34.13
CA TYR A 20 9.76 -2.25 -35.49
C TYR A 20 10.99 -1.33 -35.67
N VAL A 21 11.22 -0.39 -34.75
CA VAL A 21 12.43 0.45 -34.71
C VAL A 21 13.69 -0.42 -34.68
N SER A 22 13.65 -1.52 -33.92
CA SER A 22 14.76 -2.45 -33.87
C SER A 22 15.05 -3.11 -35.22
N ARG A 23 14.04 -3.65 -35.89
CA ARG A 23 14.21 -4.27 -37.21
C ARG A 23 14.69 -3.27 -38.26
N VAL A 24 14.19 -2.03 -38.21
CA VAL A 24 14.65 -0.92 -39.06
C VAL A 24 16.12 -0.63 -38.81
N ALA A 25 16.55 -0.43 -37.56
CA ALA A 25 17.97 -0.17 -37.23
C ALA A 25 18.89 -1.29 -37.75
N HIS A 26 18.49 -2.55 -37.58
CA HIS A 26 19.27 -3.70 -38.07
C HIS A 26 19.25 -3.84 -39.60
N SER A 27 18.24 -3.31 -40.30
CA SER A 27 18.24 -3.24 -41.77
C SER A 27 19.33 -2.32 -42.32
N PHE A 28 19.71 -1.31 -41.53
CA PHE A 28 20.86 -0.43 -41.77
C PHE A 28 22.18 -0.99 -41.20
N GLY A 29 22.15 -2.12 -40.50
CA GLY A 29 23.34 -2.71 -39.88
C GLY A 29 23.86 -1.95 -38.65
N VAL A 30 23.02 -1.14 -37.99
CA VAL A 30 23.39 -0.34 -36.81
C VAL A 30 22.58 -0.75 -35.58
N SER A 31 23.07 -0.37 -34.40
CA SER A 31 22.33 -0.54 -33.14
C SER A 31 21.11 0.38 -33.07
N VAL A 32 20.13 0.04 -32.22
CA VAL A 32 18.97 0.91 -31.96
C VAL A 32 19.41 2.29 -31.47
N ASN A 33 20.38 2.34 -30.54
CA ASN A 33 20.89 3.62 -30.03
C ASN A 33 21.56 4.47 -31.11
N THR A 34 22.35 3.86 -31.99
CA THR A 34 22.96 4.55 -33.14
C THR A 34 21.88 5.09 -34.07
N PHE A 35 20.90 4.26 -34.44
CA PHE A 35 19.79 4.69 -35.29
C PHE A 35 19.00 5.86 -34.67
N LEU A 36 18.62 5.77 -33.39
CA LEU A 36 17.86 6.84 -32.72
C LEU A 36 18.63 8.16 -32.64
N ASN A 37 19.96 8.10 -32.47
CA ASN A 37 20.82 9.28 -32.43
C ASN A 37 20.96 9.89 -33.84
N ASP A 38 21.25 9.09 -34.85
CA ASP A 38 21.44 9.55 -36.23
C ASP A 38 20.12 10.09 -36.83
N ALA A 39 18.99 9.51 -36.42
CA ALA A 39 17.64 9.92 -36.79
C ALA A 39 17.10 11.12 -35.99
N GLY A 40 17.81 11.57 -34.94
CA GLY A 40 17.36 12.68 -34.10
C GLY A 40 16.12 12.40 -33.22
N LEU A 41 15.70 11.13 -33.09
CA LEU A 41 14.45 10.75 -32.40
C LEU A 41 14.58 10.77 -30.86
N GLY A 42 15.81 10.72 -30.36
CA GLY A 42 16.15 10.76 -28.94
C GLY A 42 16.06 9.40 -28.23
N ARG A 43 16.92 9.20 -27.23
CA ARG A 43 17.12 7.92 -26.51
C ARG A 43 15.88 7.31 -25.84
N ASN A 44 14.82 8.09 -25.60
CA ASN A 44 13.62 7.64 -24.92
C ASN A 44 12.48 7.31 -25.89
N PHE A 45 12.67 7.45 -27.21
CA PHE A 45 11.62 7.27 -28.21
C PHE A 45 10.90 5.92 -28.10
N CYS A 46 11.66 4.82 -27.98
CA CYS A 46 11.09 3.48 -27.79
C CYS A 46 10.36 3.30 -26.44
N ALA A 47 10.77 4.03 -25.41
CA ALA A 47 10.22 3.88 -24.06
C ALA A 47 8.97 4.74 -23.82
N ARG A 48 8.87 5.88 -24.51
CA ARG A 48 7.81 6.90 -24.35
C ARG A 48 7.53 7.63 -25.67
N PRO A 49 7.01 6.94 -26.70
CA PRO A 49 6.75 7.55 -28.00
C PRO A 49 5.76 8.72 -27.93
N GLU A 50 4.82 8.68 -26.98
CA GLU A 50 3.76 9.68 -26.77
C GLU A 50 4.27 11.08 -26.43
N ARG A 51 5.52 11.22 -25.97
CA ARG A 51 6.08 12.50 -25.52
C ARG A 51 6.99 13.16 -26.55
N SER A 52 7.05 12.65 -27.77
CA SER A 52 8.04 13.06 -28.77
C SER A 52 7.40 13.68 -30.00
N ALA A 53 7.84 14.89 -30.37
CA ALA A 53 7.63 15.44 -31.72
C ALA A 53 8.25 14.53 -32.80
N ALA A 54 9.12 13.61 -32.38
CA ALA A 54 9.82 12.63 -33.18
C ALA A 54 8.93 11.56 -33.84
N LEU A 55 7.63 11.44 -33.51
CA LEU A 55 6.74 10.52 -34.25
C LEU A 55 6.56 10.95 -35.71
N GLU A 56 6.52 12.25 -35.97
CA GLU A 56 6.43 12.78 -37.34
C GLU A 56 7.76 12.60 -38.08
N ASP A 57 8.88 12.88 -37.42
CA ASP A 57 10.22 12.62 -37.96
C ASP A 57 10.40 11.13 -38.27
N PHE A 58 9.93 10.25 -37.38
CA PHE A 58 9.97 8.79 -37.58
C PHE A 58 9.13 8.35 -38.79
N LYS A 59 7.93 8.91 -38.97
CA LYS A 59 7.11 8.68 -40.17
C LYS A 59 7.85 9.09 -41.43
N GLN A 60 8.47 10.27 -41.44
CA GLN A 60 9.22 10.77 -42.59
C GLN A 60 10.44 9.90 -42.91
N ILE A 61 11.21 9.48 -41.90
CA ILE A 61 12.40 8.64 -42.06
C ILE A 61 12.05 7.24 -42.59
N THR A 62 10.95 6.67 -42.10
CA THR A 62 10.53 5.30 -42.46
C THR A 62 9.61 5.24 -43.68
N GLY A 63 9.04 6.37 -44.11
CA GLY A 63 8.02 6.42 -45.15
C GLY A 63 6.70 5.73 -44.78
N LEU A 64 6.48 5.43 -43.49
CA LEU A 64 5.26 4.79 -43.03
C LEU A 64 4.05 5.74 -43.12
N ARG A 65 2.92 5.19 -43.56
CA ARG A 65 1.62 5.88 -43.46
C ARG A 65 1.15 5.93 -42.01
N SER A 66 0.28 6.88 -41.70
CA SER A 66 -0.25 7.06 -40.34
C SER A 66 -0.90 5.78 -39.79
N GLU A 67 -1.64 5.04 -40.62
CA GLU A 67 -2.33 3.82 -40.21
C GLU A 67 -1.36 2.73 -39.74
N ALA A 68 -0.19 2.64 -40.37
CA ALA A 68 0.84 1.68 -39.98
C ALA A 68 1.50 2.07 -38.65
N VAL A 69 1.69 3.36 -38.40
CA VAL A 69 2.18 3.85 -37.10
C VAL A 69 1.13 3.67 -36.01
N ASP A 70 -0.13 3.94 -36.29
CA ASP A 70 -1.23 3.74 -35.35
C ASP A 70 -1.35 2.26 -34.95
N MET A 71 -1.16 1.33 -35.91
CA MET A 71 -1.06 -0.10 -35.63
C MET A 71 0.09 -0.43 -34.65
N LEU A 72 1.28 0.12 -34.86
CA LEU A 72 2.42 -0.10 -33.96
C LEU A 72 2.17 0.50 -32.56
N LEU A 73 1.59 1.70 -32.49
CA LEU A 73 1.27 2.38 -31.24
C LEU A 73 0.18 1.64 -30.45
N ARG A 74 -0.85 1.14 -31.14
CA ARG A 74 -1.92 0.32 -30.58
C ARG A 74 -1.39 -0.86 -29.77
N TRP A 75 -0.32 -1.49 -30.26
CA TRP A 75 0.32 -2.64 -29.62
C TRP A 75 1.53 -2.28 -28.73
N THR A 76 1.96 -1.02 -28.73
CA THR A 76 3.02 -0.52 -27.83
C THR A 76 2.44 -0.10 -26.48
N GLY A 77 1.27 0.55 -26.49
CA GLY A 77 0.70 1.20 -25.33
C GLY A 77 1.19 2.65 -25.20
N VAL A 78 0.27 3.60 -25.29
CA VAL A 78 0.54 5.04 -25.33
C VAL A 78 0.11 5.67 -24.02
N GLY A 79 1.04 6.30 -23.30
CA GLY A 79 0.75 6.92 -22.00
C GLY A 79 -0.29 8.03 -22.11
N VAL A 80 -1.33 7.98 -21.28
CA VAL A 80 -2.32 9.06 -21.12
C VAL A 80 -1.89 9.98 -19.99
N ASP A 81 -1.47 9.37 -18.87
CA ASP A 81 -0.98 10.06 -17.68
C ASP A 81 0.14 9.21 -17.00
N GLU A 82 0.47 9.49 -15.73
CA GLU A 82 1.51 8.74 -15.02
C GLU A 82 1.12 7.28 -14.68
N THR A 83 -0.18 7.01 -14.51
CA THR A 83 -0.71 5.71 -14.08
C THR A 83 -1.51 4.97 -15.15
N HIS A 84 -1.88 5.62 -16.26
CA HIS A 84 -2.69 5.04 -17.33
C HIS A 84 -2.06 5.17 -18.72
N LEU A 85 -2.42 4.24 -19.59
CA LEU A 85 -2.10 4.22 -21.01
C LEU A 85 -3.29 3.68 -21.81
N VAL A 86 -3.32 3.95 -23.12
CA VAL A 86 -4.20 3.25 -24.07
C VAL A 86 -3.42 2.11 -24.73
N PHE A 87 -3.94 0.89 -24.65
CA PHE A 87 -3.38 -0.31 -25.27
C PHE A 87 -4.50 -1.16 -25.87
N ALA A 88 -4.33 -1.56 -27.14
CA ALA A 88 -5.38 -2.27 -27.89
C ALA A 88 -6.76 -1.61 -27.74
N ASP A 89 -6.79 -0.28 -27.90
CA ASP A 89 -7.99 0.57 -27.81
C ASP A 89 -8.65 0.64 -26.42
N ALA A 90 -8.05 0.02 -25.40
CA ALA A 90 -8.54 0.05 -24.03
C ALA A 90 -7.61 0.87 -23.11
N VAL A 91 -8.21 1.63 -22.20
CA VAL A 91 -7.47 2.29 -21.11
C VAL A 91 -7.05 1.25 -20.09
N MET A 92 -5.76 1.21 -19.77
CA MET A 92 -5.17 0.26 -18.82
C MET A 92 -4.22 0.96 -17.86
N ASN A 93 -4.04 0.37 -16.68
CA ASN A 93 -2.99 0.77 -15.76
C ASN A 93 -1.60 0.49 -16.36
N THR A 94 -0.66 1.43 -16.22
CA THR A 94 0.72 1.29 -16.73
C THR A 94 1.44 0.05 -16.18
N ARG A 95 1.12 -0.39 -14.95
CA ARG A 95 1.69 -1.58 -14.30
C ARG A 95 1.24 -2.90 -14.93
N SER A 96 0.17 -2.89 -15.72
CA SER A 96 -0.32 -4.08 -16.44
C SER A 96 0.58 -4.46 -17.62
N LEU A 97 1.33 -3.50 -18.17
CA LEU A 97 2.18 -3.68 -19.34
C LEU A 97 3.67 -3.43 -19.05
N ARG A 98 4.01 -2.42 -18.24
CA ARG A 98 5.40 -1.99 -18.00
C ARG A 98 6.12 -2.85 -16.95
N ASN A 99 6.16 -4.17 -17.16
CA ASN A 99 6.83 -5.14 -16.29
C ASN A 99 8.35 -5.20 -16.56
N PRO A 100 9.23 -5.20 -15.54
CA PRO A 100 10.65 -5.54 -15.71
C PRO A 100 10.91 -6.88 -16.38
N VAL A 101 10.07 -7.88 -16.08
CA VAL A 101 10.14 -9.20 -16.70
C VAL A 101 9.40 -9.15 -18.02
N VAL A 102 10.14 -9.26 -19.12
CA VAL A 102 9.61 -9.31 -20.47
C VAL A 102 9.42 -10.77 -20.88
N ARG A 103 8.22 -11.07 -21.39
CA ARG A 103 7.84 -12.42 -21.81
C ARG A 103 7.54 -12.47 -23.30
N GLY A 104 7.55 -13.66 -23.86
CA GLY A 104 7.16 -13.89 -25.24
C GLY A 104 7.30 -15.36 -25.62
N CYS A 105 7.04 -15.66 -26.89
CA CYS A 105 7.10 -17.03 -27.39
C CYS A 105 8.38 -17.25 -28.19
N MET A 106 9.28 -18.11 -27.71
CA MET A 106 10.51 -18.46 -28.43
C MET A 106 10.23 -19.13 -29.79
N ALA A 107 9.15 -19.91 -29.90
CA ALA A 107 8.72 -20.51 -31.18
C ALA A 107 8.23 -19.45 -32.19
N CYS A 108 7.51 -18.41 -31.74
CA CYS A 108 7.17 -17.29 -32.63
C CYS A 108 8.40 -16.58 -33.16
N LEU A 109 9.38 -16.28 -32.30
CA LEU A 109 10.63 -15.65 -32.74
C LEU A 109 11.39 -16.52 -33.73
N ARG A 110 11.40 -17.84 -33.51
CA ARG A 110 11.98 -18.84 -34.40
C ARG A 110 11.30 -18.84 -35.78
N ASP A 111 9.97 -18.90 -35.79
CA ASP A 111 9.17 -18.87 -37.01
C ASP A 111 9.39 -17.58 -37.79
N ASP A 112 9.47 -16.44 -37.11
CA ASP A 112 9.71 -15.13 -37.73
C ASP A 112 11.09 -15.08 -38.41
N ILE A 113 12.13 -15.61 -37.75
CA ILE A 113 13.48 -15.68 -38.32
C ILE A 113 13.52 -16.63 -39.51
N MET A 114 12.85 -17.79 -39.43
CA MET A 114 12.79 -18.79 -40.50
C MET A 114 12.03 -18.31 -41.73
N ALA A 115 10.94 -17.56 -41.54
CA ALA A 115 10.19 -16.97 -42.63
C ALA A 115 10.89 -15.75 -43.25
N GLY A 116 11.82 -15.13 -42.51
CA GLY A 116 12.56 -13.94 -42.93
C GLY A 116 13.97 -14.24 -43.45
N HIS A 117 14.93 -13.41 -43.03
CA HIS A 117 16.31 -13.49 -43.51
C HIS A 117 17.22 -14.15 -42.47
N LEU A 118 17.54 -15.44 -42.66
CA LEU A 118 18.34 -16.22 -41.71
C LEU A 118 19.69 -15.60 -41.36
N ALA A 119 20.40 -15.01 -42.33
CA ALA A 119 21.68 -14.35 -42.09
C ALA A 119 21.55 -12.96 -41.42
N ARG A 120 20.33 -12.46 -41.21
CA ARG A 120 20.03 -11.20 -40.52
C ARG A 120 18.82 -11.39 -39.59
N PRO A 121 18.92 -12.25 -38.56
CA PRO A 121 17.76 -12.65 -37.76
C PRO A 121 17.04 -11.46 -37.09
N LEU A 122 17.78 -10.43 -36.70
CA LEU A 122 17.24 -9.22 -36.04
C LEU A 122 16.42 -8.32 -36.97
N THR A 123 16.48 -8.48 -38.30
CA THR A 123 15.55 -7.79 -39.21
C THR A 123 14.21 -8.50 -39.33
N SER A 124 14.13 -9.74 -38.85
CA SER A 124 12.98 -10.63 -39.02
C SER A 124 12.25 -10.91 -37.71
N ALA A 125 12.96 -10.98 -36.58
CA ALA A 125 12.37 -11.27 -35.27
C ALA A 125 11.40 -10.17 -34.81
N VAL A 126 10.15 -10.54 -34.49
CA VAL A 126 9.09 -9.60 -34.10
C VAL A 126 8.67 -9.81 -32.64
N TYR A 127 8.82 -8.77 -31.83
CA TYR A 127 8.25 -8.72 -30.49
C TYR A 127 6.79 -8.23 -30.54
N ARG A 128 5.87 -9.08 -30.08
CA ARG A 128 4.43 -8.85 -30.19
C ARG A 128 3.87 -8.19 -28.93
N GLY A 129 2.99 -7.20 -29.12
CA GLY A 129 2.50 -6.33 -28.05
C GLY A 129 1.65 -7.01 -26.99
N HIS A 130 0.84 -8.01 -27.35
CA HIS A 130 -0.01 -8.75 -26.39
C HIS A 130 0.80 -9.49 -25.32
N TRP A 131 2.06 -9.87 -25.59
CA TRP A 131 2.93 -10.51 -24.58
C TRP A 131 3.27 -9.60 -23.39
N GLN A 132 3.15 -8.28 -23.58
CA GLN A 132 3.42 -7.30 -22.52
C GLN A 132 2.37 -7.37 -21.40
N LEU A 133 1.16 -7.84 -21.69
CA LEU A 133 0.09 -7.90 -20.68
C LEU A 133 0.44 -8.93 -19.62
N ARG A 134 0.52 -8.49 -18.37
CA ARG A 134 0.82 -9.34 -17.20
C ARG A 134 -0.04 -10.60 -17.15
N ASP A 135 -1.32 -10.45 -17.45
CA ASP A 135 -2.34 -11.50 -17.37
C ASP A 135 -2.40 -12.39 -18.62
N CYS A 136 -1.56 -12.17 -19.63
CA CYS A 136 -1.36 -13.07 -20.76
C CYS A 136 -0.27 -14.09 -20.41
N PHE A 137 -0.61 -15.38 -20.41
CA PHE A 137 0.32 -16.47 -20.04
C PHE A 137 0.64 -17.41 -21.19
N VAL A 138 -0.22 -17.50 -22.21
CA VAL A 138 -0.13 -18.51 -23.27
C VAL A 138 0.04 -17.84 -24.62
N CYS A 139 0.91 -18.41 -25.45
CA CYS A 139 0.93 -18.15 -26.87
C CYS A 139 -0.13 -19.02 -27.56
N LEU A 140 -1.20 -18.40 -28.07
CA LEU A 140 -2.27 -19.13 -28.77
C LEU A 140 -1.82 -19.78 -30.08
N ARG A 141 -0.77 -19.26 -30.72
CA ARG A 141 -0.24 -19.82 -31.98
C ARG A 141 0.48 -21.15 -31.78
N HIS A 142 1.21 -21.28 -30.67
CA HIS A 142 2.06 -22.45 -30.39
C HIS A 142 1.60 -23.25 -29.16
N SER A 143 0.41 -22.93 -28.62
CA SER A 143 -0.23 -23.63 -27.50
C SER A 143 0.74 -23.93 -26.34
N ARG A 144 1.46 -22.89 -25.89
CA ARG A 144 2.50 -23.00 -24.87
C ARG A 144 2.54 -21.78 -23.95
N LEU A 145 3.07 -21.97 -22.74
CA LEU A 145 3.36 -20.84 -21.85
C LEU A 145 4.38 -19.90 -22.49
N LEU A 146 4.20 -18.60 -22.27
CA LEU A 146 5.19 -17.58 -22.64
C LEU A 146 6.45 -17.76 -21.78
N ASP A 147 7.59 -17.77 -22.45
CA ASP A 147 8.90 -17.80 -21.83
C ASP A 147 9.23 -16.42 -21.24
N THR A 148 9.99 -16.39 -20.14
CA THR A 148 10.72 -15.18 -19.75
C THR A 148 11.85 -14.97 -20.75
N LEU A 149 11.73 -13.94 -21.58
CA LEU A 149 12.74 -13.61 -22.57
C LEU A 149 13.91 -12.87 -21.90
N TRP A 150 13.63 -11.81 -21.12
CA TRP A 150 14.65 -11.10 -20.33
C TRP A 150 14.03 -10.38 -19.14
N SER A 151 14.86 -9.86 -18.23
CA SER A 151 14.44 -9.04 -17.11
C SER A 151 15.31 -7.79 -16.99
N GLU A 152 14.73 -6.60 -17.15
CA GLU A 152 15.45 -5.34 -17.12
C GLU A 152 14.61 -4.22 -16.48
N THR A 153 15.17 -3.54 -15.49
CA THR A 153 14.50 -2.45 -14.76
C THR A 153 14.58 -1.11 -15.49
N MET A 154 15.70 -0.86 -16.19
CA MET A 154 15.93 0.38 -16.93
C MET A 154 15.15 0.37 -18.24
N MET A 155 14.16 1.26 -18.38
CA MET A 155 13.24 1.26 -19.55
C MET A 155 13.97 1.32 -20.90
N THR A 156 15.03 2.12 -21.03
CA THR A 156 15.77 2.26 -22.30
C THR A 156 16.46 0.96 -22.71
N ARG A 157 16.97 0.17 -21.76
CA ARG A 157 17.55 -1.15 -22.03
C ARG A 157 16.48 -2.21 -22.24
N ARG A 158 15.38 -2.15 -21.46
CA ARG A 158 14.25 -3.09 -21.58
C ARG A 158 13.62 -3.06 -22.97
N TYR A 159 13.49 -1.87 -23.55
CA TYR A 159 12.88 -1.66 -24.87
C TYR A 159 13.90 -1.59 -26.01
N ASP A 160 15.19 -1.89 -25.76
CA ASP A 160 16.15 -2.19 -26.83
C ASP A 160 15.93 -3.63 -27.31
N ILE A 161 14.81 -3.84 -28.02
CA ILE A 161 14.33 -5.17 -28.39
C ILE A 161 15.38 -5.96 -29.16
N GLY A 162 16.14 -5.30 -30.03
CA GLY A 162 17.15 -5.94 -30.87
C GLY A 162 18.33 -6.47 -30.08
N GLN A 163 18.87 -5.65 -29.17
CA GLN A 163 19.95 -6.08 -28.28
C GLN A 163 19.50 -7.28 -27.43
N ASN A 164 18.30 -7.23 -26.84
CA ASN A 164 17.80 -8.32 -26.00
C ASN A 164 17.53 -9.61 -26.82
N ILE A 165 16.97 -9.51 -28.03
CA ILE A 165 16.78 -10.68 -28.89
C ILE A 165 18.12 -11.24 -29.37
N ALA A 166 19.12 -10.39 -29.64
CA ALA A 166 20.46 -10.82 -30.06
C ALA A 166 21.08 -11.76 -29.01
N GLU A 167 20.92 -11.45 -27.73
CA GLU A 167 21.40 -12.26 -26.60
C GLU A 167 20.66 -13.62 -26.51
N LEU A 168 19.43 -13.71 -27.02
CA LEU A 168 18.62 -14.93 -27.04
C LEU A 168 18.88 -15.83 -28.25
N LEU A 169 19.50 -15.32 -29.32
CA LEU A 169 19.68 -16.07 -30.57
C LEU A 169 20.35 -17.44 -30.39
N PRO A 170 21.41 -17.60 -29.55
CA PRO A 170 22.01 -18.92 -29.34
C PRO A 170 21.03 -19.92 -28.72
N GLY A 171 20.16 -19.46 -27.83
CA GLY A 171 19.17 -20.29 -27.14
C GLY A 171 17.93 -20.61 -27.98
N LEU A 172 17.60 -19.82 -29.01
CA LEU A 172 16.43 -20.06 -29.87
C LEU A 172 16.49 -21.39 -30.62
N TRP A 173 17.69 -21.90 -30.91
CA TRP A 173 17.90 -23.15 -31.65
C TRP A 173 18.27 -24.33 -30.75
N ALA A 174 18.45 -24.11 -29.46
CA ALA A 174 18.65 -25.21 -28.52
C ALA A 174 17.43 -26.14 -28.54
N ALA A 175 17.67 -27.45 -28.48
CA ALA A 175 16.60 -28.43 -28.36
C ALA A 175 15.75 -28.08 -27.13
N GLU A 176 14.49 -27.72 -27.35
CA GLU A 176 13.59 -27.46 -26.23
C GLU A 176 13.34 -28.80 -25.51
N PRO A 177 13.36 -28.84 -24.17
CA PRO A 177 12.79 -29.98 -23.46
C PRO A 177 11.34 -30.14 -23.90
N GLU A 178 10.86 -31.39 -23.92
CA GLU A 178 9.48 -31.74 -24.25
C GLU A 178 8.51 -30.93 -23.38
N LYS A 179 8.08 -29.77 -23.87
CA LYS A 179 7.14 -28.89 -23.17
C LYS A 179 5.75 -29.47 -23.40
N SER A 180 5.05 -29.78 -22.32
CA SER A 180 3.65 -30.21 -22.38
C SER A 180 2.84 -29.19 -23.16
N GLU A 181 2.18 -29.66 -24.22
CA GLU A 181 1.22 -28.86 -24.96
C GLU A 181 0.16 -28.32 -24.00
N ILE A 182 -0.03 -27.00 -24.02
CA ILE A 182 -1.01 -26.31 -23.19
C ILE A 182 -2.26 -26.07 -24.01
N ILE A 183 -3.39 -26.58 -23.55
CA ILE A 183 -4.70 -26.22 -24.12
C ILE A 183 -5.04 -24.80 -23.63
N PRO A 184 -5.20 -23.82 -24.53
CA PRO A 184 -5.62 -22.49 -24.14
C PRO A 184 -7.05 -22.51 -23.60
N THR A 185 -7.32 -21.67 -22.61
CA THR A 185 -8.66 -21.59 -22.00
C THR A 185 -9.59 -20.66 -22.78
N SER A 186 -10.89 -20.75 -22.53
CA SER A 186 -11.86 -19.83 -23.13
C SER A 186 -11.58 -18.37 -22.76
N PHE A 187 -11.08 -18.10 -21.54
CA PHE A 187 -10.63 -16.77 -21.16
C PHE A 187 -9.47 -16.27 -22.02
N GLU A 188 -8.50 -17.12 -22.32
CA GLU A 188 -7.33 -16.73 -23.13
C GLU A 188 -7.73 -16.43 -24.58
N HIS A 189 -8.64 -17.23 -25.16
CA HIS A 189 -9.23 -16.93 -26.47
C HIS A 189 -10.04 -15.64 -26.47
N TRP A 190 -10.89 -15.45 -25.46
CA TRP A 190 -11.69 -14.23 -25.32
C TRP A 190 -10.80 -12.99 -25.15
N GLN A 191 -9.77 -13.06 -24.31
CA GLN A 191 -8.83 -11.96 -24.11
C GLN A 191 -8.16 -11.59 -25.43
N ASP A 192 -7.72 -12.57 -26.20
CA ASP A 192 -7.10 -12.35 -27.51
C ASP A 192 -8.05 -11.69 -28.51
N SER A 193 -9.28 -12.21 -28.64
CA SER A 193 -10.31 -11.63 -29.52
C SER A 193 -10.65 -10.19 -29.13
N ARG A 194 -10.80 -9.90 -27.83
CA ARG A 194 -11.05 -8.54 -27.32
C ARG A 194 -9.91 -7.59 -27.64
N LEU A 195 -8.66 -8.03 -27.47
CA LEU A 195 -7.47 -7.23 -27.82
C LEU A 195 -7.33 -7.04 -29.33
N ALA A 196 -7.83 -7.96 -30.15
CA ALA A 196 -7.92 -7.80 -31.59
C ALA A 196 -9.07 -6.87 -32.03
N GLY A 197 -9.87 -6.34 -31.09
CA GLY A 197 -10.99 -5.44 -31.37
C GLY A 197 -12.30 -6.17 -31.69
N THR A 198 -12.37 -7.49 -31.50
CA THR A 198 -13.61 -8.25 -31.64
C THR A 198 -14.41 -8.18 -30.35
N SER A 199 -15.70 -7.87 -30.44
CA SER A 199 -16.63 -7.87 -29.30
C SER A 199 -17.97 -8.47 -29.70
N SER A 200 -18.65 -9.11 -28.75
CA SER A 200 -20.03 -9.56 -28.89
C SER A 200 -21.01 -8.59 -28.21
N ASP A 201 -22.31 -8.83 -28.39
CA ASP A 201 -23.37 -8.11 -27.66
C ASP A 201 -23.54 -8.59 -26.21
N SER A 202 -22.69 -9.50 -25.73
CA SER A 202 -22.75 -10.01 -24.36
C SER A 202 -22.56 -8.89 -23.33
N TRP A 203 -23.16 -9.06 -22.15
CA TRP A 203 -23.00 -8.09 -21.06
C TRP A 203 -21.53 -7.86 -20.71
N LEU A 204 -20.70 -8.90 -20.71
CA LEU A 204 -19.27 -8.82 -20.40
C LEU A 204 -18.51 -7.99 -21.42
N ASP A 205 -18.89 -8.06 -22.70
CA ASP A 205 -18.21 -7.35 -23.78
C ASP A 205 -18.52 -5.85 -23.81
N GLN A 206 -19.64 -5.46 -23.23
CA GLN A 206 -19.97 -4.06 -22.96
C GLN A 206 -19.18 -3.48 -21.78
N GLN A 207 -18.50 -4.31 -20.98
CA GLN A 207 -17.68 -3.86 -19.86
C GLN A 207 -16.26 -3.47 -20.30
N CYS A 208 -15.61 -2.65 -19.47
CA CYS A 208 -14.23 -2.26 -19.65
C CYS A 208 -13.31 -3.50 -19.68
N LEU A 209 -12.50 -3.62 -20.75
CA LEU A 209 -11.57 -4.74 -20.94
C LEU A 209 -10.58 -4.86 -19.77
N HIS A 210 -10.00 -3.73 -19.34
CA HIS A 210 -9.05 -3.72 -18.22
C HIS A 210 -9.68 -4.23 -16.92
N ALA A 211 -10.90 -3.77 -16.62
CA ALA A 211 -11.63 -4.22 -15.44
C ALA A 211 -11.88 -5.72 -15.49
N THR A 212 -12.28 -6.23 -16.66
CA THR A 212 -12.59 -7.65 -16.83
C THR A 212 -11.36 -8.54 -16.68
N ILE A 213 -10.26 -8.22 -17.36
CA ILE A 213 -8.99 -8.96 -17.25
C ILE A 213 -8.48 -8.94 -15.79
N THR A 214 -8.64 -7.81 -15.09
CA THR A 214 -8.16 -7.66 -13.71
C THR A 214 -9.03 -8.40 -12.71
N LEU A 215 -10.36 -8.42 -12.90
CA LEU A 215 -11.30 -8.98 -11.93
C LEU A 215 -11.48 -10.49 -12.10
N ALA A 216 -11.38 -11.04 -13.31
CA ALA A 216 -11.51 -12.48 -13.55
C ALA A 216 -10.65 -13.34 -12.61
N PRO A 217 -9.31 -13.16 -12.50
CA PRO A 217 -8.52 -13.95 -11.57
C PRO A 217 -8.88 -13.72 -10.10
N LEU A 218 -9.38 -12.54 -9.71
CA LEU A 218 -9.80 -12.27 -8.33
C LEU A 218 -11.11 -13.00 -7.99
N PHE A 219 -12.06 -13.03 -8.92
CA PHE A 219 -13.28 -13.81 -8.81
C PHE A 219 -12.97 -15.30 -8.67
N GLY A 220 -12.18 -15.85 -9.58
CA GLY A 220 -11.82 -17.26 -9.51
C GLY A 220 -11.04 -17.61 -8.26
N ALA A 221 -10.14 -16.73 -7.79
CA ALA A 221 -9.41 -16.97 -6.54
C ALA A 221 -10.33 -16.99 -5.30
N ASP A 222 -11.30 -16.07 -5.21
CA ASP A 222 -12.27 -16.07 -4.11
C ASP A 222 -13.16 -17.33 -4.15
N ILE A 223 -13.58 -17.79 -5.34
CA ILE A 223 -14.36 -19.03 -5.53
C ILE A 223 -13.55 -20.27 -5.17
N LEU A 224 -12.31 -20.36 -5.65
CA LEU A 224 -11.41 -21.51 -5.44
C LEU A 224 -10.72 -21.47 -4.06
N ALA A 225 -10.95 -20.41 -3.28
CA ALA A 225 -10.24 -20.12 -2.03
C ALA A 225 -8.70 -20.10 -2.18
N LEU A 226 -8.20 -19.67 -3.34
CA LEU A 226 -6.78 -19.53 -3.63
C LEU A 226 -6.21 -18.25 -3.03
N SER A 227 -4.99 -18.32 -2.52
CA SER A 227 -4.19 -17.12 -2.23
C SER A 227 -3.54 -16.63 -3.52
N LEU A 228 -3.63 -15.33 -3.79
CA LEU A 228 -2.91 -14.67 -4.88
C LEU A 228 -1.68 -13.94 -4.34
N ASP A 229 -0.59 -14.69 -4.17
CA ASP A 229 0.72 -14.21 -3.73
C ASP A 229 1.85 -14.65 -4.68
N ALA A 230 3.10 -14.35 -4.32
CA ALA A 230 4.27 -14.66 -5.16
C ALA A 230 4.54 -16.18 -5.32
N ALA A 231 3.95 -17.03 -4.48
CA ALA A 231 4.07 -18.48 -4.59
C ALA A 231 3.00 -19.10 -5.50
N THR A 232 2.02 -18.32 -5.96
CA THR A 232 0.96 -18.80 -6.87
C THR A 232 1.56 -19.24 -8.19
N SER A 233 1.30 -20.48 -8.60
CA SER A 233 1.80 -21.00 -9.88
C SER A 233 1.06 -20.38 -11.07
N VAL A 234 1.66 -20.46 -12.25
CA VAL A 234 1.01 -19.99 -13.49
C VAL A 234 -0.27 -20.78 -13.78
N GLU A 235 -0.27 -22.07 -13.49
CA GLU A 235 -1.44 -22.95 -13.64
C GLU A 235 -2.58 -22.52 -12.71
N GLN A 236 -2.26 -22.20 -11.45
CA GLN A 236 -3.25 -21.68 -10.50
C GLN A 236 -3.81 -20.33 -10.93
N MET A 237 -2.95 -19.43 -11.44
CA MET A 237 -3.38 -18.15 -12.00
C MET A 237 -4.32 -18.34 -13.20
N ARG A 238 -3.96 -19.21 -14.15
CA ARG A 238 -4.78 -19.52 -15.33
C ARG A 238 -6.12 -20.15 -14.93
N LEU A 239 -6.13 -21.05 -13.96
CA LEU A 239 -7.35 -21.65 -13.43
C LEU A 239 -8.26 -20.58 -12.80
N ALA A 240 -7.70 -19.68 -11.99
CA ALA A 240 -8.46 -18.58 -11.41
C ALA A 240 -9.02 -17.63 -12.48
N GLN A 241 -8.25 -17.32 -13.52
CA GLN A 241 -8.75 -16.52 -14.66
C GLN A 241 -9.94 -17.21 -15.35
N GLN A 242 -9.82 -18.50 -15.63
CA GLN A 242 -10.87 -19.27 -16.31
C GLN A 242 -12.15 -19.34 -15.46
N VAL A 243 -12.04 -19.71 -14.18
CA VAL A 243 -13.22 -19.81 -13.29
C VAL A 243 -13.92 -18.47 -13.12
N GLY A 244 -13.16 -17.39 -12.94
CA GLY A 244 -13.78 -16.07 -12.87
C GLY A 244 -14.43 -15.65 -14.17
N TYR A 245 -13.79 -15.94 -15.31
CA TYR A 245 -14.35 -15.67 -16.64
C TYR A 245 -15.66 -16.42 -16.91
N GLU A 246 -15.75 -17.71 -16.54
CA GLU A 246 -16.96 -18.51 -16.69
C GLU A 246 -18.17 -17.91 -15.95
N VAL A 247 -17.95 -17.37 -14.75
CA VAL A 247 -18.99 -16.64 -14.02
C VAL A 247 -19.33 -15.33 -14.72
N MET A 248 -18.32 -14.56 -15.12
CA MET A 248 -18.51 -13.23 -15.69
C MET A 248 -19.17 -13.26 -17.07
N THR A 249 -18.91 -14.29 -17.89
CA THR A 249 -19.56 -14.45 -19.21
C THR A 249 -21.05 -14.78 -19.09
N GLY A 250 -21.52 -15.26 -17.93
CA GLY A 250 -22.94 -15.43 -17.62
C GLY A 250 -23.67 -14.11 -17.34
N GLY A 251 -22.95 -12.98 -17.28
CA GLY A 251 -23.51 -11.64 -17.09
C GLY A 251 -23.81 -11.29 -15.63
N ALA A 252 -24.47 -10.14 -15.43
CA ALA A 252 -24.69 -9.57 -14.10
C ALA A 252 -25.46 -10.50 -13.14
N ALA A 253 -26.41 -11.29 -13.65
CA ALA A 253 -27.18 -12.25 -12.85
C ALA A 253 -26.29 -13.38 -12.33
N ALA A 254 -25.51 -14.03 -13.20
CA ALA A 254 -24.59 -15.10 -12.80
C ALA A 254 -23.52 -14.61 -11.80
N ILE A 255 -23.02 -13.38 -11.99
CA ILE A 255 -22.10 -12.74 -11.03
C ILE A 255 -22.79 -12.54 -9.67
N SER A 256 -24.05 -12.10 -9.67
CA SER A 256 -24.83 -11.87 -8.45
C SER A 256 -25.05 -13.19 -7.70
N ASP A 257 -25.44 -14.25 -8.41
CA ASP A 257 -25.66 -15.58 -7.84
C ASP A 257 -24.38 -16.15 -7.21
N ALA A 258 -23.25 -16.10 -7.93
CA ALA A 258 -21.96 -16.56 -7.42
C ALA A 258 -21.49 -15.77 -6.18
N LEU A 259 -21.73 -14.45 -6.15
CA LEU A 259 -21.42 -13.63 -4.98
C LEU A 259 -22.37 -13.91 -3.81
N THR A 260 -23.65 -14.20 -4.07
CA THR A 260 -24.59 -14.61 -3.03
C THR A 260 -24.16 -15.93 -2.40
N ASP A 261 -23.75 -16.92 -3.19
CA ASP A 261 -23.26 -18.21 -2.68
C ASP A 261 -22.04 -18.02 -1.77
N LEU A 262 -21.08 -17.19 -2.18
CA LEU A 262 -19.93 -16.84 -1.35
C LEU A 262 -20.35 -16.11 -0.06
N ALA A 263 -21.31 -15.19 -0.15
CA ALA A 263 -21.82 -14.43 1.00
C ALA A 263 -22.44 -15.33 2.07
N LEU A 264 -23.23 -16.33 1.66
CA LEU A 264 -23.94 -17.23 2.56
C LEU A 264 -23.00 -18.06 3.46
N THR A 265 -21.74 -18.23 3.05
CA THR A 265 -20.77 -19.06 3.79
C THR A 265 -19.95 -18.29 4.84
N LYS A 266 -20.02 -16.94 4.88
CA LYS A 266 -19.11 -16.12 5.69
C LYS A 266 -19.83 -15.03 6.49
N SER A 267 -19.22 -14.62 7.60
CA SER A 267 -19.78 -13.62 8.51
C SER A 267 -19.51 -12.16 8.11
N SER A 268 -18.70 -11.90 7.08
CA SER A 268 -18.42 -10.55 6.58
C SER A 268 -18.02 -10.56 5.11
N PRO A 269 -18.20 -9.43 4.38
CA PRO A 269 -17.81 -9.36 2.98
C PRO A 269 -16.30 -9.45 2.75
N ALA A 270 -15.48 -8.94 3.68
CA ALA A 270 -14.02 -9.10 3.61
C ALA A 270 -13.59 -10.57 3.74
N ALA A 271 -14.39 -11.40 4.43
CA ALA A 271 -14.16 -12.84 4.52
C ALA A 271 -14.73 -13.60 3.32
N ALA A 272 -15.87 -13.16 2.77
CA ALA A 272 -16.54 -13.75 1.60
C ALA A 272 -15.79 -13.49 0.30
N PHE A 273 -15.33 -12.25 0.08
CA PHE A 273 -14.83 -11.78 -1.20
C PHE A 273 -13.41 -11.23 -1.07
N LYS A 274 -12.53 -11.92 -0.33
CA LYS A 274 -11.22 -11.43 0.11
C LYS A 274 -10.50 -10.56 -0.93
N HIS A 275 -10.30 -11.10 -2.13
CA HIS A 275 -9.58 -10.45 -3.21
C HIS A 275 -10.41 -9.35 -3.88
N LEU A 276 -11.67 -9.63 -4.19
CA LEU A 276 -12.59 -8.69 -4.82
C LEU A 276 -12.91 -7.48 -3.94
N PHE A 277 -13.30 -7.71 -2.68
CA PHE A 277 -13.54 -6.68 -1.68
C PHE A 277 -12.29 -5.82 -1.48
N ARG A 278 -11.11 -6.43 -1.37
CA ARG A 278 -9.86 -5.66 -1.28
C ARG A 278 -9.57 -4.87 -2.55
N LYS A 279 -9.91 -5.33 -3.75
CA LYS A 279 -9.70 -4.56 -4.99
C LYS A 279 -10.71 -3.43 -5.14
N LEU A 280 -11.97 -3.69 -4.81
CA LEU A 280 -13.09 -2.79 -5.10
C LEU A 280 -13.39 -1.79 -3.98
N SER A 281 -13.03 -2.08 -2.72
CA SER A 281 -13.29 -1.22 -1.55
C SER A 281 -12.44 0.04 -1.48
N TRP A 282 -11.26 0.09 -2.11
CA TRP A 282 -10.39 1.26 -2.03
C TRP A 282 -10.90 2.37 -2.96
N GLY A 283 -11.50 3.39 -2.35
CA GLY A 283 -12.08 4.58 -2.98
C GLY A 283 -11.11 5.50 -3.72
N GLN A 284 -9.86 5.06 -3.99
CA GLN A 284 -8.90 5.74 -4.85
C GLN A 284 -8.66 5.04 -6.19
N THR A 285 -9.54 4.10 -6.56
CA THR A 285 -9.58 3.63 -7.96
C THR A 285 -10.81 4.26 -8.63
N PRO A 286 -10.73 5.54 -9.08
CA PRO A 286 -11.79 6.22 -9.83
C PRO A 286 -11.94 5.68 -11.25
N GLU A 287 -11.37 4.51 -11.56
CA GLU A 287 -11.55 3.85 -12.85
C GLU A 287 -13.04 3.48 -13.00
N ALA A 288 -13.77 4.31 -13.75
CA ALA A 288 -15.18 4.13 -14.09
C ALA A 288 -15.48 2.71 -14.60
N GLY A 289 -14.47 2.03 -15.19
CA GLY A 289 -14.56 0.66 -15.63
C GLY A 289 -14.91 -0.38 -14.55
N TYR A 290 -14.65 -0.11 -13.26
CA TYR A 290 -15.04 -1.03 -12.18
C TYR A 290 -16.47 -0.81 -11.67
N GLN A 291 -17.12 0.30 -12.03
CA GLN A 291 -18.41 0.67 -11.42
C GLN A 291 -19.50 -0.40 -11.58
N PRO A 292 -19.68 -1.04 -12.76
CA PRO A 292 -20.69 -2.08 -12.93
C PRO A 292 -20.51 -3.25 -11.94
N PHE A 293 -19.26 -3.68 -11.74
CA PHE A 293 -18.91 -4.74 -10.78
C PHE A 293 -19.05 -4.28 -9.32
N ARG A 294 -18.68 -3.02 -9.02
CA ARG A 294 -18.89 -2.42 -7.69
C ARG A 294 -20.37 -2.38 -7.32
N SER A 295 -21.23 -1.99 -8.26
CA SER A 295 -22.68 -1.92 -8.04
C SER A 295 -23.24 -3.30 -7.67
N ILE A 296 -22.88 -4.35 -8.41
CA ILE A 296 -23.32 -5.72 -8.13
C ILE A 296 -22.82 -6.16 -6.74
N LEU A 297 -21.51 -6.02 -6.47
CA LEU A 297 -20.94 -6.41 -5.18
C LEU A 297 -21.55 -5.63 -4.01
N ARG A 298 -21.82 -4.33 -4.20
CA ARG A 298 -22.47 -3.46 -3.20
C ARG A 298 -23.87 -3.96 -2.90
N GLU A 299 -24.64 -4.30 -3.92
CA GLU A 299 -26.00 -4.82 -3.76
C GLU A 299 -26.00 -6.12 -2.95
N ILE A 300 -25.10 -7.07 -3.26
CA ILE A 300 -24.95 -8.30 -2.47
C ILE A 300 -24.52 -7.98 -1.03
N CYS A 301 -23.58 -7.05 -0.85
CA CYS A 301 -23.16 -6.64 0.49
C CYS A 301 -24.33 -6.10 1.32
N LEU A 302 -25.15 -5.24 0.72
CA LEU A 302 -26.32 -4.66 1.36
C LEU A 302 -27.44 -5.69 1.61
N LYS A 303 -27.52 -6.77 0.82
CA LYS A 303 -28.50 -7.86 1.00
C LYS A 303 -28.16 -8.81 2.16
N HIS A 304 -26.87 -9.01 2.45
CA HIS A 304 -26.42 -10.06 3.37
C HIS A 304 -25.77 -9.55 4.67
N TRP A 305 -25.40 -8.27 4.76
CA TRP A 305 -24.81 -7.69 5.96
C TRP A 305 -25.45 -6.35 6.33
N ALA A 306 -25.48 -6.07 7.63
CA ALA A 306 -26.03 -4.84 8.17
C ALA A 306 -25.00 -3.71 8.09
N TYR A 307 -25.38 -2.62 7.41
CA TYR A 307 -24.62 -1.37 7.33
C TYR A 307 -25.47 -0.22 7.84
N GLY A 308 -24.85 0.64 8.64
CA GLY A 308 -25.45 1.88 9.12
C GLY A 308 -25.55 2.96 8.05
N GLU A 309 -26.50 3.88 8.24
CA GLU A 309 -26.55 5.10 7.45
C GLU A 309 -25.25 5.90 7.61
N GLY A 310 -24.72 6.41 6.51
CA GLY A 310 -23.44 7.13 6.46
C GLY A 310 -22.20 6.25 6.42
N GLU A 311 -22.28 4.94 6.67
CA GLU A 311 -21.13 4.03 6.54
C GLU A 311 -20.66 3.95 5.09
N ILE A 312 -19.34 3.98 4.87
CA ILE A 312 -18.75 3.88 3.53
C ILE A 312 -18.62 2.41 3.13
N LEU A 313 -19.32 2.02 2.07
CA LEU A 313 -19.25 0.69 1.47
C LEU A 313 -18.81 0.82 0.01
N LEU A 314 -17.71 0.16 -0.38
CA LEU A 314 -17.17 0.24 -1.75
C LEU A 314 -17.00 1.67 -2.30
N GLY A 315 -16.65 2.62 -1.43
CA GLY A 315 -16.41 4.03 -1.78
C GLY A 315 -17.63 4.94 -1.74
N GLU A 316 -18.83 4.41 -1.52
CA GLU A 316 -20.06 5.20 -1.47
C GLU A 316 -20.76 5.07 -0.10
N PRO A 317 -21.28 6.18 0.46
CA PRO A 317 -22.02 6.15 1.72
C PRO A 317 -23.33 5.38 1.56
N VAL A 318 -23.68 4.56 2.57
CA VAL A 318 -24.99 3.92 2.66
C VAL A 318 -26.03 4.98 3.01
N LYS A 319 -26.98 5.21 2.10
CA LYS A 319 -28.00 6.26 2.25
C LYS A 319 -29.05 5.94 3.31
N GLN A 320 -29.39 4.66 3.45
CA GLN A 320 -30.39 4.20 4.40
C GLN A 320 -30.00 2.82 4.89
N ARG A 321 -30.16 2.60 6.19
CA ARG A 321 -29.95 1.29 6.82
C ARG A 321 -31.02 0.31 6.32
N ILE A 322 -30.60 -0.78 5.67
CA ILE A 322 -31.51 -1.82 5.14
C ILE A 322 -31.70 -2.96 6.13
N TYR A 323 -30.68 -3.25 6.96
CA TYR A 323 -30.72 -4.28 7.98
C TYR A 323 -30.12 -3.82 9.31
N HIS A 324 -30.60 -4.42 10.39
CA HIS A 324 -30.13 -4.24 11.75
C HIS A 324 -29.38 -5.49 12.20
N THR A 325 -28.27 -5.30 12.90
CA THR A 325 -27.80 -6.31 13.85
C THR A 325 -28.66 -6.24 15.11
N LEU A 326 -28.55 -7.24 15.99
CA LEU A 326 -29.21 -7.19 17.29
C LEU A 326 -28.87 -5.89 18.07
N ASN A 327 -27.62 -5.45 17.98
CA ASN A 327 -27.16 -4.25 18.68
C ASN A 327 -27.71 -2.97 18.06
N SER A 328 -27.73 -2.86 16.73
CA SER A 328 -28.28 -1.65 16.09
C SER A 328 -29.80 -1.58 16.20
N ALA A 329 -30.51 -2.72 16.21
CA ALA A 329 -31.94 -2.77 16.52
C ALA A 329 -32.21 -2.30 17.96
N ALA A 330 -31.42 -2.82 18.92
CA ALA A 330 -31.56 -2.45 20.33
C ALA A 330 -31.31 -0.96 20.56
N ALA A 331 -30.29 -0.38 19.91
CA ALA A 331 -29.95 1.03 20.00
C ALA A 331 -31.07 1.92 19.42
N GLU A 332 -31.64 1.56 18.26
CA GLU A 332 -32.74 2.32 17.64
C GLU A 332 -34.02 2.30 18.50
N VAL A 333 -34.36 1.14 19.07
CA VAL A 333 -35.56 0.99 19.93
C VAL A 333 -35.31 1.55 21.33
N GLY A 334 -34.06 1.81 21.73
CA GLY A 334 -33.71 2.32 23.05
C GLY A 334 -33.76 1.26 24.17
N VAL A 335 -33.53 -0.02 23.85
CA VAL A 335 -33.57 -1.14 24.80
C VAL A 335 -32.22 -1.88 24.87
N SER A 336 -32.02 -2.72 25.89
CA SER A 336 -30.81 -3.56 25.95
C SER A 336 -30.84 -4.63 24.83
N PRO A 337 -29.68 -5.07 24.31
CA PRO A 337 -29.62 -6.15 23.30
C PRO A 337 -30.31 -7.45 23.75
N ARG A 338 -30.30 -7.74 25.06
CA ARG A 338 -31.03 -8.87 25.63
C ARG A 338 -32.54 -8.70 25.51
N ARG A 339 -33.06 -7.51 25.82
CA ARG A 339 -34.50 -7.21 25.70
C ARG A 339 -34.94 -7.19 24.24
N MET A 340 -34.13 -6.59 23.35
CA MET A 340 -34.38 -6.63 21.91
C MET A 340 -34.43 -8.07 21.38
N ARG A 341 -33.54 -8.95 21.85
CA ARG A 341 -33.54 -10.37 21.45
C ARG A 341 -34.85 -11.06 21.84
N ILE A 342 -35.33 -10.85 23.07
CA ILE A 342 -36.59 -11.41 23.54
C ILE A 342 -37.76 -10.89 22.70
N MET A 343 -37.77 -9.58 22.42
CA MET A 343 -38.82 -8.95 21.59
C MET A 343 -38.82 -9.52 20.16
N LEU A 344 -37.64 -9.72 19.57
CA LEU A 344 -37.49 -10.32 18.25
C LEU A 344 -37.89 -11.81 18.28
N GLU A 345 -37.47 -12.58 19.28
CA GLU A 345 -37.85 -14.00 19.43
C GLU A 345 -39.37 -14.16 19.55
N ALA A 346 -40.03 -13.34 20.37
CA ALA A 346 -41.48 -13.35 20.54
C ALA A 346 -42.24 -12.91 19.28
N SER A 347 -41.64 -12.05 18.45
CA SER A 347 -42.23 -11.58 17.19
C SER A 347 -42.03 -12.56 16.03
N LEU A 348 -40.91 -13.29 16.04
CA LEU A 348 -40.47 -14.18 14.96
C LEU A 348 -40.92 -15.62 15.13
N PHE A 349 -41.13 -16.07 16.38
CA PHE A 349 -41.49 -17.45 16.69
C PHE A 349 -42.83 -17.51 17.42
N PRO A 350 -43.64 -18.57 17.17
CA PRO A 350 -44.87 -18.77 17.91
C PRO A 350 -44.61 -19.09 19.40
N PRO A 351 -45.58 -18.83 20.29
CA PRO A 351 -45.45 -19.14 21.72
C PRO A 351 -45.06 -20.62 21.95
N GLY A 352 -44.02 -20.86 22.75
CA GLY A 352 -43.53 -22.20 23.07
C GLY A 352 -42.43 -22.75 22.15
N ASP A 353 -42.04 -22.02 21.10
CA ASP A 353 -40.89 -22.37 20.27
C ASP A 353 -39.57 -22.16 21.04
N LYS A 354 -38.69 -23.16 21.01
CA LYS A 354 -37.38 -23.14 21.71
C LYS A 354 -36.26 -22.55 20.84
N ARG A 355 -36.54 -22.18 19.59
CA ARG A 355 -35.55 -21.54 18.71
C ARG A 355 -35.18 -20.18 19.29
N THR A 356 -33.89 -19.89 19.30
CA THR A 356 -33.36 -18.59 19.71
C THR A 356 -32.80 -17.89 18.50
N VAL A 357 -32.87 -16.57 18.49
CA VAL A 357 -32.24 -15.81 17.42
C VAL A 357 -30.73 -15.87 17.59
N SER A 358 -30.02 -16.24 16.52
CA SER A 358 -28.56 -16.24 16.53
C SER A 358 -28.01 -14.81 16.62
N ILE A 359 -26.87 -14.65 17.29
CA ILE A 359 -26.21 -13.34 17.47
C ILE A 359 -25.82 -12.71 16.12
N GLY A 360 -25.58 -13.54 15.10
CA GLY A 360 -25.22 -13.11 13.74
C GLY A 360 -26.40 -12.92 12.77
N ARG A 361 -27.66 -13.13 13.20
CA ARG A 361 -28.81 -12.85 12.34
C ARG A 361 -28.96 -11.34 12.15
N ILE A 362 -29.21 -10.93 10.92
CA ILE A 362 -29.64 -9.57 10.57
C ILE A 362 -31.16 -9.49 10.50
N PHE A 363 -31.71 -8.31 10.76
CA PHE A 363 -33.15 -8.05 10.84
C PHE A 363 -33.55 -6.90 9.94
N THR A 364 -34.71 -6.99 9.30
CA THR A 364 -35.30 -5.86 8.57
C THR A 364 -35.85 -4.81 9.55
N PRO A 365 -35.92 -3.52 9.15
CA PRO A 365 -36.59 -2.49 9.93
C PRO A 365 -38.05 -2.82 10.28
N GLU A 366 -38.73 -3.60 9.45
CA GLU A 366 -40.10 -4.08 9.72
C GLU A 366 -40.12 -5.11 10.85
N GLU A 367 -39.20 -6.09 10.86
CA GLU A 367 -39.07 -7.05 11.97
C GLU A 367 -38.79 -6.34 13.30
N VAL A 368 -37.92 -5.31 13.27
CA VAL A 368 -37.59 -4.47 14.44
C VAL A 368 -38.82 -3.68 14.90
N ARG A 369 -39.53 -3.00 13.99
CA ARG A 369 -40.76 -2.24 14.32
C ARG A 369 -41.87 -3.15 14.85
N LYS A 370 -42.08 -4.33 14.27
CA LYS A 370 -43.07 -5.31 14.73
C LYS A 370 -42.71 -5.83 16.13
N ALA A 371 -41.45 -6.13 16.39
CA ALA A 371 -40.98 -6.54 17.71
C ALA A 371 -41.15 -5.44 18.76
N ALA A 372 -40.87 -4.18 18.39
CA ALA A 372 -41.08 -3.02 19.25
C ALA A 372 -42.58 -2.78 19.56
N ALA A 373 -43.45 -2.89 18.55
CA ALA A 373 -44.89 -2.71 18.70
C ALA A 373 -45.53 -3.82 19.55
N GLY A 374 -45.11 -5.08 19.40
CA GLY A 374 -45.59 -6.20 20.21
C GLY A 374 -45.16 -6.12 21.68
N ALA A 375 -44.11 -5.37 22.00
CA ALA A 375 -43.63 -5.21 23.37
C ALA A 375 -44.52 -4.34 24.26
N ALA A 376 -45.41 -3.51 23.67
CA ALA A 376 -46.42 -2.77 24.43
C ALA A 376 -47.49 -3.67 25.06
N THR A 377 -47.55 -4.96 24.68
CA THR A 377 -48.42 -5.98 25.31
C THR A 377 -47.69 -6.90 26.28
N LEU A 378 -46.38 -6.71 26.46
CA LEU A 378 -45.57 -7.39 27.49
C LEU A 378 -45.56 -6.52 28.76
N ASP A 379 -46.75 -6.17 29.25
CA ASP A 379 -46.92 -5.57 30.57
C ASP A 379 -46.57 -6.63 31.63
N GLY A 380 -45.62 -6.29 32.52
CA GLY A 380 -45.27 -7.16 33.64
C GLY A 380 -43.79 -7.51 33.81
N LEU A 381 -42.86 -6.63 33.41
CA LEU A 381 -41.46 -6.72 33.85
C LEU A 381 -40.98 -5.35 34.38
N ASP A 382 -41.81 -4.71 35.20
CA ASP A 382 -41.48 -3.54 36.02
C ASP A 382 -40.63 -3.94 37.23
N ASP A 383 -39.46 -4.50 36.96
CA ASP A 383 -38.56 -4.94 38.03
C ASP A 383 -37.18 -4.27 37.90
N TYR A 384 -37.10 -3.10 37.27
CA TYR A 384 -35.82 -2.43 37.04
C TYR A 384 -35.34 -1.58 38.22
N ALA A 385 -36.25 -1.05 39.06
CA ALA A 385 -35.85 -0.27 40.25
C ALA A 385 -35.42 -1.18 41.41
N GLU A 386 -36.09 -2.33 41.57
CA GLU A 386 -35.73 -3.34 42.58
C GLU A 386 -34.50 -4.13 42.11
N ASN A 387 -34.40 -4.53 40.83
CA ASN A 387 -33.18 -5.14 40.30
C ASN A 387 -32.04 -4.17 40.06
N ALA A 388 -32.21 -2.84 40.02
CA ALA A 388 -31.06 -1.92 40.06
C ALA A 388 -30.44 -1.90 41.46
N ARG A 389 -31.26 -1.84 42.51
CA ARG A 389 -30.81 -1.98 43.91
C ARG A 389 -30.29 -3.38 44.20
N GLN A 390 -30.93 -4.40 43.65
CA GLN A 390 -30.50 -5.78 43.76
C GLN A 390 -29.34 -6.09 42.81
N ALA A 391 -29.10 -5.36 41.70
CA ALA A 391 -27.90 -5.47 40.87
C ALA A 391 -26.75 -4.64 41.42
N GLN A 392 -26.99 -3.62 42.23
CA GLN A 392 -25.95 -2.93 43.00
C GLN A 392 -25.58 -3.75 44.25
N SER A 393 -26.56 -4.43 44.86
CA SER A 393 -26.39 -5.45 45.92
C SER A 393 -25.88 -6.82 45.41
N LEU A 394 -26.20 -7.20 44.17
CA LEU A 394 -25.65 -8.36 43.47
C LEU A 394 -24.38 -8.00 42.69
N ALA A 395 -24.05 -6.74 42.45
CA ALA A 395 -22.71 -6.34 41.98
C ALA A 395 -21.71 -6.44 43.14
N SER A 396 -22.15 -6.13 44.37
CA SER A 396 -21.38 -6.47 45.56
C SER A 396 -21.42 -7.98 45.88
N ALA A 397 -22.50 -8.72 45.55
CA ALA A 397 -22.56 -10.18 45.76
C ALA A 397 -22.06 -11.08 44.59
N ARG A 398 -21.82 -10.55 43.38
CA ARG A 398 -21.23 -11.24 42.20
C ARG A 398 -19.74 -11.00 42.03
N GLN A 399 -19.04 -10.59 43.09
CA GLN A 399 -17.58 -10.51 43.14
C GLN A 399 -16.84 -11.87 42.95
N GLY A 400 -17.47 -12.88 42.34
CA GLY A 400 -16.88 -14.20 42.09
C GLY A 400 -17.40 -15.00 40.88
N ALA A 401 -18.21 -14.43 39.97
CA ALA A 401 -18.73 -15.18 38.82
C ALA A 401 -17.64 -15.46 37.76
N LEU A 402 -17.17 -16.71 37.71
CA LEU A 402 -16.14 -17.16 36.77
C LEU A 402 -16.71 -17.37 35.35
N THR A 403 -16.01 -16.86 34.32
CA THR A 403 -16.30 -16.95 32.88
C THR A 403 -15.24 -17.79 32.14
N THR A 404 -15.50 -18.14 30.88
CA THR A 404 -14.63 -19.01 30.06
C THR A 404 -13.56 -18.23 29.30
N THR A 405 -12.43 -18.88 28.98
CA THR A 405 -11.33 -18.30 28.18
C THR A 405 -11.79 -17.71 26.85
N SER A 406 -12.66 -18.40 26.10
CA SER A 406 -13.14 -17.94 24.79
C SER A 406 -13.91 -16.63 24.90
N ARG A 407 -14.69 -16.45 25.97
CA ARG A 407 -15.49 -15.24 26.19
C ARG A 407 -14.62 -14.04 26.55
N VAL A 408 -13.58 -14.23 27.35
CA VAL A 408 -12.62 -13.17 27.70
C VAL A 408 -11.78 -12.78 26.49
N ARG A 409 -11.30 -13.75 25.70
CA ARG A 409 -10.53 -13.49 24.46
C ARG A 409 -11.32 -12.68 23.45
N HIS A 410 -12.59 -13.01 23.25
CA HIS A 410 -13.47 -12.26 22.37
C HIS A 410 -13.74 -10.84 22.89
N PHE A 411 -13.92 -10.69 24.21
CA PHE A 411 -14.12 -9.39 24.86
C PHE A 411 -12.90 -8.45 24.71
N LEU A 412 -11.68 -8.99 24.72
CA LEU A 412 -10.43 -8.22 24.67
C LEU A 412 -9.78 -8.12 23.29
N GLY A 413 -10.37 -8.75 22.26
CA GLY A 413 -9.77 -8.79 20.92
C GLY A 413 -8.46 -9.60 20.81
N LEU A 414 -8.20 -10.54 21.72
CA LEU A 414 -6.91 -11.24 21.82
C LEU A 414 -6.87 -12.59 21.08
N SER A 415 -5.78 -12.83 20.35
CA SER A 415 -5.41 -14.17 19.91
C SER A 415 -5.10 -15.08 21.11
N ARG A 416 -4.99 -16.39 20.87
CA ARG A 416 -4.77 -17.38 21.95
C ARG A 416 -3.43 -17.13 22.64
N ASP A 417 -2.39 -16.93 21.85
CA ASP A 417 -1.02 -16.79 22.35
C ASP A 417 -0.84 -15.47 23.11
N GLN A 418 -1.49 -14.40 22.65
CA GLN A 418 -1.50 -13.13 23.37
C GLN A 418 -2.24 -13.23 24.71
N PHE A 419 -3.37 -13.94 24.74
CA PHE A 419 -4.10 -14.18 25.98
C PHE A 419 -3.26 -15.00 26.97
N GLU A 420 -2.63 -16.09 26.51
CA GLU A 420 -1.76 -16.91 27.35
C GLU A 420 -0.55 -16.12 27.87
N SER A 421 0.00 -15.19 27.08
CA SER A 421 1.06 -14.28 27.51
C SER A 421 0.64 -13.34 28.64
N VAL A 422 -0.57 -12.77 28.61
CA VAL A 422 -1.07 -11.89 29.69
C VAL A 422 -1.38 -12.67 30.97
N VAL A 423 -1.87 -13.90 30.82
CA VAL A 423 -2.06 -14.81 31.96
C VAL A 423 -0.71 -15.18 32.59
N ALA A 424 0.30 -15.45 31.77
CA ALA A 424 1.63 -15.83 32.23
C ALA A 424 2.37 -14.70 32.96
N SER A 425 2.03 -13.43 32.70
CA SER A 425 2.61 -12.29 33.43
C SER A 425 2.02 -12.06 34.82
N GLY A 426 1.00 -12.82 35.21
CA GLY A 426 0.39 -12.75 36.55
C GLY A 426 -0.47 -11.51 36.81
N LEU A 427 -0.75 -10.71 35.77
CA LEU A 427 -1.58 -9.50 35.87
C LEU A 427 -3.06 -9.79 36.17
N VAL A 428 -3.48 -11.05 36.00
CA VAL A 428 -4.86 -11.51 36.18
C VAL A 428 -4.84 -12.89 36.83
N THR A 429 -5.78 -13.12 37.75
CA THR A 429 -5.77 -14.35 38.55
C THR A 429 -6.48 -15.48 37.81
N ARG A 430 -5.79 -16.61 37.66
CA ARG A 430 -6.41 -17.84 37.14
C ARG A 430 -7.21 -18.52 38.25
N HIS A 431 -8.50 -18.75 38.04
CA HIS A 431 -9.32 -19.55 38.94
C HIS A 431 -9.61 -20.95 38.38
N ARG A 432 -9.80 -21.92 39.26
CA ARG A 432 -10.28 -23.28 38.93
C ARG A 432 -11.57 -23.55 39.69
N ARG A 433 -12.59 -24.10 39.01
CA ARG A 433 -13.76 -24.67 39.71
C ARG A 433 -13.43 -26.09 40.16
N ALA A 434 -13.93 -26.49 41.32
CA ALA A 434 -13.69 -27.82 41.90
C ALA A 434 -14.19 -28.99 41.01
N SER A 435 -15.06 -28.73 40.03
CA SER A 435 -15.69 -29.74 39.16
C SER A 435 -15.28 -29.68 37.68
N GLU A 436 -14.37 -28.78 37.25
CA GLU A 436 -14.00 -28.63 35.83
C GLU A 436 -12.48 -28.64 35.63
N ALA A 437 -12.00 -29.40 34.63
CA ALA A 437 -10.60 -29.41 34.21
C ALA A 437 -10.15 -28.11 33.48
N ARG A 438 -11.07 -27.19 33.19
CA ARG A 438 -10.82 -25.97 32.39
C ARG A 438 -10.66 -24.74 33.27
N ALA A 439 -9.74 -23.85 32.90
CA ALA A 439 -9.51 -22.59 33.60
C ALA A 439 -10.74 -21.65 33.48
N CYS A 440 -11.10 -20.97 34.56
CA CYS A 440 -12.15 -19.96 34.55
C CYS A 440 -11.61 -18.63 35.10
N TRP A 441 -12.23 -17.51 34.71
CA TRP A 441 -11.70 -16.15 34.91
C TRP A 441 -12.76 -15.25 35.53
N ARG A 442 -12.41 -14.34 36.42
CA ARG A 442 -13.33 -13.25 36.80
C ARG A 442 -13.26 -12.17 35.73
N LEU A 443 -14.39 -11.78 35.15
CA LEU A 443 -14.39 -10.70 34.15
C LEU A 443 -13.93 -9.37 34.78
N GLN A 444 -14.20 -9.19 36.07
CA GLN A 444 -13.80 -8.03 36.85
C GLN A 444 -12.28 -7.82 36.86
N ASP A 445 -11.47 -8.86 37.07
CA ASP A 445 -10.00 -8.77 37.05
C ASP A 445 -9.47 -8.20 35.72
N TRP A 446 -10.15 -8.51 34.61
CA TRP A 446 -9.79 -7.99 33.28
C TRP A 446 -10.28 -6.56 33.05
N VAL A 447 -11.43 -6.20 33.64
CA VAL A 447 -11.94 -4.83 33.61
C VAL A 447 -11.04 -3.91 34.44
N GLU A 448 -10.64 -4.34 35.64
CA GLU A 448 -9.72 -3.60 36.51
C GLU A 448 -8.35 -3.39 35.85
N LEU A 449 -7.84 -4.39 35.13
CA LEU A 449 -6.64 -4.24 34.32
C LEU A 449 -6.82 -3.15 33.24
N LEU A 450 -7.92 -3.16 32.49
CA LEU A 450 -8.18 -2.16 31.46
C LEU A 450 -8.38 -0.75 32.05
N GLU A 451 -9.09 -0.63 33.18
CA GLU A 451 -9.27 0.62 33.91
C GLU A 451 -7.94 1.17 34.40
N THR A 452 -7.05 0.30 34.90
CA THR A 452 -5.69 0.67 35.32
C THR A 452 -4.88 1.22 34.14
N LEU A 453 -4.98 0.56 32.97
CA LEU A 453 -4.31 1.02 31.76
C LEU A 453 -4.88 2.33 31.23
N HIS A 454 -6.21 2.49 31.25
CA HIS A 454 -6.88 3.73 30.87
C HIS A 454 -6.52 4.90 31.80
N ALA A 455 -6.49 4.67 33.11
CA ALA A 455 -6.09 5.68 34.10
C ALA A 455 -4.63 6.12 33.91
N SER A 456 -3.78 5.22 33.43
CA SER A 456 -2.36 5.49 33.14
C SER A 456 -2.11 6.00 31.72
N ALA A 457 -3.14 6.06 30.87
CA ALA A 457 -3.01 6.37 29.46
C ALA A 457 -2.95 7.88 29.19
N ILE A 458 -2.01 8.27 28.34
CA ILE A 458 -1.85 9.65 27.88
C ILE A 458 -2.61 9.82 26.56
N THR A 459 -3.57 10.74 26.53
CA THR A 459 -4.35 11.06 25.33
C THR A 459 -3.54 11.90 24.34
N CYS A 460 -3.48 11.47 23.08
CA CYS A 460 -2.73 12.15 22.01
C CYS A 460 -3.65 12.57 20.85
N ALA A 461 -3.52 13.82 20.39
CA ALA A 461 -4.31 14.37 19.28
C ALA A 461 -3.91 13.82 17.90
N VAL A 462 -2.63 13.49 17.72
CA VAL A 462 -2.11 12.85 16.52
C VAL A 462 -1.05 11.83 16.95
N PRO A 463 -1.23 10.53 16.69
CA PRO A 463 -0.23 9.53 17.04
C PRO A 463 1.04 9.74 16.22
N SER A 464 2.18 9.87 16.90
CA SER A 464 3.51 9.85 16.26
C SER A 464 3.72 8.51 15.53
N PRO A 465 4.52 8.46 14.44
CA PRO A 465 4.88 7.21 13.77
C PRO A 465 5.49 6.15 14.71
N ASP A 466 6.03 6.58 15.84
CA ASP A 466 6.65 5.72 16.86
C ASP A 466 5.66 5.13 17.87
N MET A 467 4.41 5.62 17.87
CA MET A 467 3.33 5.11 18.70
C MET A 467 2.61 3.99 17.97
N MET A 468 2.88 2.75 18.39
CA MET A 468 2.41 1.55 17.69
C MET A 468 1.56 0.66 18.60
N PRO A 469 0.68 -0.19 18.03
CA PRO A 469 -0.09 -1.15 18.83
C PRO A 469 0.82 -2.09 19.63
N LEU A 470 0.37 -2.49 20.83
CA LEU A 470 1.15 -3.34 21.75
C LEU A 470 1.69 -4.61 21.09
N ALA A 471 0.85 -5.27 20.27
CA ALA A 471 1.23 -6.48 19.55
C ALA A 471 2.39 -6.26 18.57
N TYR A 472 2.45 -5.09 17.93
CA TYR A 472 3.53 -4.74 17.00
C TYR A 472 4.83 -4.47 17.76
N ILE A 473 4.75 -3.80 18.92
CA ILE A 473 5.91 -3.49 19.76
C ILE A 473 6.49 -4.76 20.38
N ALA A 474 5.65 -5.66 20.89
CA ALA A 474 6.06 -6.96 21.41
C ALA A 474 6.99 -7.73 20.46
N VAL A 475 6.63 -7.79 19.17
CA VAL A 475 7.45 -8.43 18.13
C VAL A 475 8.77 -7.69 17.93
N ARG A 476 8.76 -6.36 17.90
CA ARG A 476 9.94 -5.53 17.62
C ARG A 476 10.94 -5.48 18.77
N VAL A 477 10.48 -5.57 20.02
CA VAL A 477 11.35 -5.62 21.20
C VAL A 477 11.65 -7.05 21.66
N GLN A 478 11.11 -8.06 20.97
CA GLN A 478 11.22 -9.48 21.33
C GLN A 478 10.81 -9.78 22.78
N LYS A 479 9.69 -9.17 23.21
CA LYS A 479 9.09 -9.37 24.54
C LYS A 479 7.65 -9.82 24.41
N ALA A 480 7.19 -10.61 25.38
CA ALA A 480 5.80 -11.02 25.42
C ALA A 480 4.89 -9.83 25.75
N ILE A 481 3.65 -9.83 25.23
CA ILE A 481 2.71 -8.72 25.49
C ILE A 481 2.45 -8.57 26.99
N GLY A 482 2.37 -9.68 27.74
CA GLY A 482 2.22 -9.66 29.19
C GLY A 482 3.36 -8.97 29.92
N GLU A 483 4.60 -9.06 29.42
CA GLU A 483 5.76 -8.37 30.01
C GLU A 483 5.67 -6.85 29.77
N LEU A 484 5.26 -6.43 28.57
CA LEU A 484 5.05 -5.03 28.26
C LEU A 484 3.92 -4.42 29.09
N LEU A 485 2.80 -5.14 29.23
CA LEU A 485 1.71 -4.71 30.11
C LEU A 485 2.14 -4.64 31.57
N GLY A 486 2.96 -5.59 32.03
CA GLY A 486 3.52 -5.55 33.37
C GLY A 486 4.40 -4.32 33.59
N ALA A 487 5.19 -3.94 32.58
CA ALA A 487 6.00 -2.73 32.62
C ALA A 487 5.17 -1.45 32.66
N VAL A 488 4.07 -1.40 31.91
CA VAL A 488 3.12 -0.28 31.93
C VAL A 488 2.44 -0.16 33.29
N VAL A 489 1.90 -1.27 33.82
CA VAL A 489 1.24 -1.28 35.13
C VAL A 489 2.23 -0.92 36.25
N ALA A 490 3.50 -1.29 36.11
CA ALA A 490 4.58 -0.88 37.01
C ALA A 490 5.08 0.56 36.78
N GLY A 491 4.50 1.32 35.85
CA GLY A 491 4.86 2.71 35.56
C GLY A 491 6.20 2.89 34.83
N LYS A 492 6.78 1.83 34.28
CA LYS A 492 8.10 1.85 33.61
C LYS A 492 8.03 2.25 32.13
N ILE A 493 6.86 2.08 31.51
CA ILE A 493 6.60 2.47 30.12
C ILE A 493 5.26 3.21 30.07
N LYS A 494 5.23 4.35 29.39
CA LYS A 494 4.01 5.11 29.16
C LYS A 494 3.12 4.44 28.11
N ILE A 495 1.82 4.52 28.33
CA ILE A 495 0.80 4.01 27.41
C ILE A 495 -0.04 5.18 26.89
N TYR A 496 -0.48 5.07 25.64
CA TYR A 496 -1.11 6.17 24.92
C TYR A 496 -2.42 5.73 24.28
N ILE A 497 -3.36 6.66 24.18
CA ILE A 497 -4.64 6.50 23.47
C ILE A 497 -4.86 7.65 22.49
N ASP A 498 -5.48 7.37 21.35
CA ASP A 498 -5.87 8.39 20.37
C ASP A 498 -7.08 9.20 20.91
N GLN A 499 -7.12 10.50 20.67
CA GLN A 499 -8.28 11.36 20.95
C GLN A 499 -9.58 10.81 20.35
N SER A 500 -9.53 10.20 19.16
CA SER A 500 -10.71 9.56 18.55
C SER A 500 -11.22 8.35 19.35
N SER A 501 -10.32 7.65 20.03
CA SER A 501 -10.62 6.48 20.88
C SER A 501 -11.00 6.89 22.31
N ALA A 502 -10.52 8.05 22.78
CA ALA A 502 -10.91 8.62 24.07
C ALA A 502 -12.33 9.22 24.07
N ALA A 503 -12.84 9.64 22.90
CA ALA A 503 -14.16 10.26 22.72
C ALA A 503 -15.34 9.28 22.59
N GLY A 504 -15.14 7.99 22.89
CA GLY A 504 -16.23 6.99 22.97
C GLY A 504 -16.51 6.18 21.70
N GLY A 505 -15.57 6.10 20.75
CA GLY A 505 -15.64 5.14 19.65
C GLY A 505 -15.41 3.69 20.12
N ASP A 506 -16.01 2.72 19.43
CA ASP A 506 -16.19 1.29 19.72
C ASP A 506 -14.99 0.42 20.19
N GLY A 507 -13.83 0.97 20.51
CA GLY A 507 -12.68 0.22 21.04
C GLY A 507 -12.79 -0.01 22.55
N ARG A 508 -12.94 -1.28 22.98
CA ARG A 508 -12.99 -1.66 24.41
C ARG A 508 -11.92 -2.68 24.83
N GLY A 509 -10.98 -3.03 23.96
CA GLY A 509 -9.91 -3.99 24.25
C GLY A 509 -8.51 -3.37 24.17
N LEU A 510 -7.49 -4.23 24.24
CA LEU A 510 -6.08 -3.81 24.24
C LEU A 510 -5.62 -3.17 22.93
N GLU A 511 -6.42 -3.28 21.87
CA GLU A 511 -6.20 -2.67 20.55
C GLU A 511 -6.33 -1.14 20.52
N THR A 512 -6.88 -0.51 21.57
CA THR A 512 -6.98 0.95 21.67
C THR A 512 -5.69 1.60 22.14
N PHE A 513 -4.88 0.85 22.88
CA PHE A 513 -3.65 1.35 23.48
C PHE A 513 -2.46 1.28 22.51
N ARG A 514 -1.54 2.24 22.67
CA ARG A 514 -0.28 2.34 21.93
C ARG A 514 0.87 2.49 22.92
N LEU A 515 2.04 1.98 22.56
CA LEU A 515 3.29 2.28 23.26
C LEU A 515 4.25 3.01 22.31
N CYS A 516 5.21 3.72 22.87
CA CYS A 516 6.28 4.34 22.12
C CYS A 516 7.39 3.31 21.87
N LEU A 517 7.71 3.02 20.60
CA LEU A 517 8.71 1.99 20.27
C LEU A 517 10.12 2.28 20.85
N PRO A 518 10.66 3.51 20.78
CA PRO A 518 11.93 3.85 21.44
C PRO A 518 11.94 3.60 22.95
N GLU A 519 10.86 3.98 23.65
CA GLU A 519 10.73 3.82 25.10
C GLU A 519 10.65 2.33 25.49
N ALA A 520 9.83 1.56 24.77
CA ALA A 520 9.74 0.13 24.97
C ALA A 520 11.07 -0.60 24.66
N LYS A 521 11.83 -0.15 23.66
CA LYS A 521 13.19 -0.66 23.37
C LYS A 521 14.16 -0.32 24.50
N ALA A 522 14.15 0.90 25.02
CA ALA A 522 15.01 1.32 26.12
C ALA A 522 14.74 0.49 27.39
N TRP A 523 13.46 0.32 27.73
CA TRP A 523 13.04 -0.57 28.82
C TRP A 523 13.47 -2.02 28.58
N ALA A 524 13.26 -2.56 27.37
CA ALA A 524 13.63 -3.94 27.05
C ALA A 524 15.15 -4.19 27.11
N LEU A 525 15.96 -3.15 26.91
CA LEU A 525 17.42 -3.15 27.03
C LEU A 525 17.92 -2.86 28.45
N GLY A 526 17.03 -2.57 29.41
CA GLY A 526 17.37 -2.34 30.81
C GLY A 526 17.88 -0.93 31.15
N ALA A 527 17.60 0.07 30.30
CA ALA A 527 17.85 1.46 30.66
C ALA A 527 16.75 1.98 31.60
N ASP A 528 17.10 2.46 32.78
CA ASP A 528 16.16 3.10 33.72
C ASP A 528 15.54 4.35 33.06
N THR A 529 14.30 4.25 32.59
CA THR A 529 13.56 5.37 32.01
C THR A 529 12.63 6.00 33.05
N ALA A 530 13.22 6.77 33.96
CA ALA A 530 12.55 7.91 34.55
C ALA A 530 13.07 9.15 33.80
N ILE A 531 12.22 9.86 33.03
CA ILE A 531 12.43 11.28 32.66
C ILE A 531 11.08 11.87 32.20
N ASP A 532 10.67 12.92 32.91
CA ASP A 532 9.78 13.97 32.43
C ASP A 532 10.52 14.81 31.38
N ALA A 533 10.21 14.57 30.11
CA ALA A 533 10.42 15.54 29.04
C ALA A 533 9.49 15.15 27.88
N ALA A 534 8.71 16.10 27.36
CA ALA A 534 8.01 15.89 26.10
C ALA A 534 9.05 15.49 25.04
N PRO A 535 8.83 14.42 24.27
CA PRO A 535 9.85 13.94 23.33
C PRO A 535 10.14 15.03 22.29
N PRO A 536 11.42 15.22 21.90
CA PRO A 536 11.80 16.20 20.89
C PRO A 536 11.09 15.89 19.57
N LYS A 537 10.70 16.93 18.85
CA LYS A 537 9.97 16.81 17.58
C LYS A 537 10.90 16.25 16.51
N LEU A 538 10.88 14.92 16.33
CA LEU A 538 11.69 14.25 15.33
C LEU A 538 11.04 14.29 13.95
N LEU A 539 11.77 14.79 12.96
CA LEU A 539 11.34 14.83 11.56
C LEU A 539 12.20 13.88 10.73
N SER A 540 11.59 13.14 9.81
CA SER A 540 12.34 12.36 8.82
C SER A 540 13.15 13.28 7.89
N ILE A 541 14.24 12.77 7.32
CA ILE A 541 15.06 13.52 6.34
C ILE A 541 14.18 14.14 5.24
N SER A 542 13.21 13.39 4.71
CA SER A 542 12.30 13.89 3.66
C SER A 542 11.44 15.07 4.13
N GLN A 543 10.96 15.06 5.38
CA GLN A 543 10.17 16.16 5.94
C GLN A 543 11.03 17.40 6.20
N VAL A 544 12.27 17.23 6.66
CA VAL A 544 13.22 18.34 6.87
C VAL A 544 13.64 18.96 5.52
N ALA A 545 13.88 18.12 4.51
CA ALA A 545 14.22 18.56 3.15
C ALA A 545 13.03 19.22 2.41
N ALA A 546 11.80 18.80 2.68
CA ALA A 546 10.60 19.46 2.17
C ALA A 546 10.47 20.90 2.71
N LYS A 547 10.86 21.11 3.98
CA LYS A 547 10.94 22.43 4.63
C LYS A 547 12.15 23.28 4.23
N GLY A 548 13.03 22.77 3.35
CA GLY A 548 14.21 23.49 2.88
C GLY A 548 15.31 23.67 3.94
N LEU A 549 15.27 22.89 5.02
CA LEU A 549 16.24 23.01 6.12
C LEU A 549 17.53 22.21 5.88
N VAL A 550 17.49 21.24 4.96
CA VAL A 550 18.62 20.40 4.51
C VAL A 550 18.49 20.13 3.00
N PRO A 551 19.58 19.75 2.29
CA PRO A 551 19.54 19.42 0.87
C PRO A 551 18.56 18.28 0.52
N ARG A 552 17.94 18.38 -0.67
CA ARG A 552 17.11 17.30 -1.24
C ARG A 552 17.99 16.33 -2.04
N GLY A 553 17.68 15.04 -1.99
CA GLY A 553 18.36 14.00 -2.77
C GLY A 553 18.97 12.89 -1.91
N GLN A 554 19.69 11.97 -2.55
CA GLN A 554 20.30 10.79 -1.90
C GLN A 554 21.59 11.10 -1.12
N GLY A 555 22.24 12.24 -1.40
CA GLY A 555 23.51 12.61 -0.77
C GLY A 555 23.40 12.96 0.72
N PHE A 556 22.33 13.64 1.15
CA PHE A 556 22.15 13.98 2.56
C PHE A 556 21.88 12.77 3.47
N PRO A 557 21.04 11.78 3.09
CA PRO A 557 20.96 10.50 3.80
C PRO A 557 22.32 9.81 3.96
N GLN A 558 23.17 9.83 2.93
CA GLN A 558 24.51 9.27 2.98
C GLN A 558 25.43 10.05 3.93
N LEU A 559 25.33 11.39 3.95
CA LEU A 559 26.07 12.26 4.87
C LEU A 559 25.76 11.96 6.34
N VAL A 560 24.48 11.67 6.66
CA VAL A 560 24.05 11.25 8.00
C VAL A 560 24.56 9.83 8.30
N ARG A 561 24.47 8.92 7.33
CA ARG A 561 24.92 7.53 7.47
C ARG A 561 26.42 7.45 7.80
N ASP A 562 27.23 8.22 7.10
CA ASP A 562 28.70 8.24 7.23
C ASP A 562 29.17 9.10 8.41
N GLY A 563 28.23 9.65 9.20
CA GLY A 563 28.52 10.29 10.50
C GLY A 563 29.02 11.72 10.40
N HIS A 564 28.96 12.35 9.23
CA HIS A 564 29.43 13.72 9.02
C HIS A 564 28.52 14.80 9.65
N THR A 565 27.25 14.44 9.91
CA THR A 565 26.27 15.24 10.64
C THR A 565 25.48 14.36 11.63
N PRO A 566 25.10 14.86 12.81
CA PRO A 566 24.39 14.07 13.81
C PRO A 566 22.94 13.77 13.39
N SER A 567 22.36 12.75 14.00
CA SER A 567 20.92 12.50 13.94
C SER A 567 20.48 11.80 15.21
N THR A 568 19.36 12.24 15.78
CA THR A 568 18.83 11.74 17.04
C THR A 568 18.38 10.28 16.93
N ARG A 569 17.96 9.82 15.74
CA ARG A 569 17.62 8.42 15.53
C ARG A 569 18.05 7.89 14.17
N ARG A 570 18.61 6.68 14.13
CA ARG A 570 18.98 5.93 12.93
C ARG A 570 18.43 4.51 13.02
N GLU A 571 17.93 3.97 11.92
CA GLU A 571 17.47 2.58 11.83
C GLU A 571 17.83 2.00 10.46
N ILE A 572 18.40 0.80 10.45
CA ILE A 572 18.62 0.00 9.23
C ILE A 572 17.40 -0.91 9.07
N ILE A 573 16.62 -0.69 8.02
CA ILE A 573 15.41 -1.42 7.69
C ILE A 573 15.78 -2.69 6.89
N SER A 574 14.96 -3.73 6.97
CA SER A 574 15.10 -4.95 6.17
C SER A 574 15.26 -4.64 4.68
N GLY A 575 16.23 -5.30 4.03
CA GLY A 575 16.67 -4.98 2.67
C GLY A 575 17.75 -3.90 2.58
N GLY A 576 18.41 -3.56 3.68
CA GLY A 576 19.59 -2.67 3.69
C GLY A 576 19.28 -1.17 3.55
N ARG A 577 18.01 -0.77 3.72
CA ARG A 577 17.58 0.63 3.60
C ARG A 577 17.87 1.41 4.89
N PHE A 578 18.48 2.58 4.77
CA PHE A 578 18.82 3.46 5.90
C PHE A 578 17.73 4.51 6.12
N ALA A 579 17.22 4.62 7.35
CA ALA A 579 16.30 5.68 7.76
C ALA A 579 16.88 6.45 8.95
N ALA A 580 16.80 7.78 8.91
CA ALA A 580 17.20 8.64 10.00
C ALA A 580 16.17 9.75 10.26
N TRP A 581 16.07 10.14 11.53
CA TRP A 581 15.23 11.23 12.01
C TRP A 581 16.09 12.26 12.74
N LEU A 582 15.76 13.52 12.50
CA LEU A 582 16.49 14.68 12.99
C LEU A 582 15.62 15.43 13.99
N SER A 583 16.20 15.81 15.13
CA SER A 583 15.65 16.83 16.02
C SER A 583 15.97 18.23 15.48
N ASP A 584 15.44 19.26 16.14
CA ASP A 584 15.80 20.64 15.82
C ASP A 584 17.30 20.88 16.10
N GLU A 585 17.88 20.26 17.12
CA GLU A 585 19.32 20.34 17.43
C GLU A 585 20.19 19.73 16.33
N ASP A 586 19.79 18.58 15.76
CA ASP A 586 20.53 17.96 14.65
C ASP A 586 20.55 18.85 13.41
N VAL A 587 19.41 19.49 13.10
CA VAL A 587 19.31 20.43 11.98
C VAL A 587 20.19 21.65 12.23
N GLN A 588 20.26 22.15 13.47
CA GLN A 588 21.17 23.25 13.81
C GLN A 588 22.63 22.83 13.70
N ALA A 589 23.00 21.63 14.16
CA ALA A 589 24.36 21.11 14.03
C ALA A 589 24.80 20.99 12.57
N PHE A 590 23.89 20.57 11.68
CA PHE A 590 24.13 20.61 10.23
C PHE A 590 24.37 22.05 9.74
N LYS A 591 23.49 22.98 10.06
CA LYS A 591 23.58 24.39 9.61
C LYS A 591 24.82 25.12 10.13
N LEU A 592 25.30 24.79 11.32
CA LEU A 592 26.52 25.36 11.88
C LEU A 592 27.76 24.97 11.06
N LYS A 593 27.79 23.73 10.55
CA LYS A 593 28.96 23.17 9.88
C LYS A 593 28.92 23.32 8.35
N TYR A 594 27.75 23.21 7.75
CA TYR A 594 27.58 23.16 6.30
C TYR A 594 26.76 24.32 5.75
N VAL A 595 27.02 24.68 4.50
CA VAL A 595 26.28 25.66 3.71
C VAL A 595 25.76 24.98 2.43
N THR A 596 24.51 25.27 2.05
CA THR A 596 23.87 24.69 0.85
C THR A 596 23.87 25.67 -0.33
N VAL A 597 23.66 25.19 -1.55
CA VAL A 597 23.52 26.06 -2.76
C VAL A 597 22.51 27.19 -2.55
N GLY A 598 21.36 26.88 -1.94
CA GLY A 598 20.32 27.88 -1.67
C GLY A 598 20.83 28.96 -0.73
N GLU A 599 21.50 28.56 0.34
CA GLU A 599 22.05 29.48 1.32
C GLU A 599 23.21 30.33 0.75
N VAL A 600 24.09 29.78 -0.09
CA VAL A 600 25.12 30.57 -0.78
C VAL A 600 24.50 31.58 -1.75
N SER A 601 23.48 31.17 -2.49
CA SER A 601 22.72 32.05 -3.39
C SER A 601 22.08 33.21 -2.62
N ASP A 602 21.48 32.92 -1.46
CA ASP A 602 20.84 33.92 -0.61
C ASP A 602 21.86 34.84 0.08
N LEU A 603 23.00 34.30 0.55
CA LEU A 603 24.06 35.04 1.26
C LEU A 603 24.84 35.98 0.34
N TYR A 604 25.12 35.56 -0.90
CA TYR A 604 25.99 36.30 -1.83
C TYR A 604 25.26 36.88 -3.05
N GLY A 605 23.92 36.72 -3.12
CA GLY A 605 23.09 37.29 -4.18
C GLY A 605 23.39 36.71 -5.57
N THR A 606 23.86 35.47 -5.64
CA THR A 606 24.23 34.78 -6.89
C THR A 606 23.12 33.85 -7.37
N ASN A 607 23.07 33.53 -8.67
CA ASN A 607 22.09 32.58 -9.20
C ASN A 607 22.47 31.15 -8.75
N LYS A 608 21.49 30.37 -8.28
CA LYS A 608 21.67 28.97 -7.84
C LYS A 608 22.38 28.07 -8.86
N ARG A 609 22.26 28.37 -10.17
CA ARG A 609 22.94 27.61 -11.24
C ARG A 609 24.45 27.91 -11.33
N ASP A 610 24.87 29.07 -10.86
CA ASP A 610 26.23 29.57 -11.04
C ASP A 610 27.07 29.42 -9.77
N VAL A 611 26.45 29.12 -8.61
CA VAL A 611 27.11 28.95 -7.30
C VAL A 611 28.30 27.98 -7.37
N CYS A 612 28.15 26.83 -8.04
CA CYS A 612 29.23 25.84 -8.14
C CYS A 612 30.42 26.36 -8.94
N ALA A 613 30.15 26.95 -10.12
CA ALA A 613 31.21 27.50 -10.97
C ALA A 613 31.91 28.68 -10.28
N TRP A 614 31.16 29.51 -9.55
CA TRP A 614 31.68 30.64 -8.80
C TRP A 614 32.59 30.21 -7.64
N LEU A 615 32.15 29.26 -6.79
CA LEU A 615 32.98 28.78 -5.69
C LEU A 615 34.25 28.05 -6.17
N GLN A 616 34.18 27.35 -7.30
CA GLN A 616 35.35 26.72 -7.94
C GLN A 616 36.41 27.73 -8.37
N GLN A 617 36.04 28.95 -8.80
CA GLN A 617 37.02 30.00 -9.14
C GLN A 617 37.90 30.41 -7.95
N TYR A 618 37.42 30.19 -6.72
CA TYR A 618 38.13 30.46 -5.47
C TYR A 618 38.74 29.21 -4.85
N GLY A 619 38.77 28.09 -5.56
CA GLY A 619 39.31 26.81 -5.07
C GLY A 619 38.44 26.13 -4.01
N ILE A 620 37.21 26.58 -3.80
CA ILE A 620 36.28 26.01 -2.83
C ILE A 620 35.47 24.92 -3.53
N VAL A 621 35.76 23.66 -3.17
CA VAL A 621 35.10 22.47 -3.74
C VAL A 621 34.02 21.94 -2.81
N PRO A 622 32.97 21.26 -3.35
CA PRO A 622 31.97 20.61 -2.52
C PRO A 622 32.59 19.61 -1.54
N PHE A 623 32.01 19.51 -0.35
CA PHE A 623 32.44 18.61 0.71
C PHE A 623 32.37 17.15 0.23
N SER A 624 33.54 16.56 0.03
CA SER A 624 33.72 15.22 -0.54
C SER A 624 34.89 14.47 0.11
N PRO A 625 34.83 14.20 1.44
CA PRO A 625 35.85 13.38 2.10
C PRO A 625 35.97 12.02 1.40
N ASP A 626 37.21 11.56 1.21
CA ASP A 626 37.55 10.30 0.53
C ASP A 626 36.97 10.15 -0.89
N GLY A 627 36.64 11.26 -1.56
CA GLY A 627 36.07 11.27 -2.91
C GLY A 627 34.58 10.92 -2.98
N GLN A 628 33.90 10.79 -1.83
CA GLN A 628 32.48 10.46 -1.77
C GLN A 628 31.62 11.71 -2.05
N ASP A 629 30.63 11.59 -2.94
CA ASP A 629 29.71 12.68 -3.29
C ASP A 629 28.47 12.69 -2.38
N TYR A 630 28.32 13.76 -1.60
CA TYR A 630 27.16 14.02 -0.73
C TYR A 630 26.21 15.09 -1.29
N GLY A 631 26.44 15.53 -2.52
CA GLY A 631 25.75 16.64 -3.17
C GLY A 631 26.44 17.99 -2.96
N MET A 632 25.78 19.05 -3.44
CA MET A 632 26.33 20.41 -3.47
C MET A 632 26.22 21.11 -2.10
N ILE A 633 27.06 20.68 -1.17
CA ILE A 633 27.25 21.26 0.17
C ILE A 633 28.73 21.63 0.38
N TRP A 634 28.98 22.68 1.15
CA TRP A 634 30.33 23.16 1.47
C TRP A 634 30.50 23.34 2.97
N LEU A 635 31.74 23.26 3.48
CA LEU A 635 32.00 23.62 4.87
C LEU A 635 31.92 25.13 5.03
N ARG A 636 31.25 25.59 6.08
CA ARG A 636 31.12 27.03 6.37
C ARG A 636 32.48 27.68 6.63
N SER A 637 33.45 26.92 7.15
CA SER A 637 34.85 27.36 7.31
C SER A 637 35.52 27.74 6.00
N ASP A 638 35.19 27.06 4.90
CA ASP A 638 35.84 27.27 3.61
C ASP A 638 35.34 28.57 2.97
N LEU A 639 34.09 28.96 3.27
CA LEU A 639 33.51 30.22 2.84
C LEU A 639 34.05 31.42 3.64
N ALA A 640 34.59 31.23 4.84
CA ALA A 640 35.23 32.31 5.60
C ALA A 640 36.42 32.93 4.85
N ALA A 641 37.04 32.19 3.91
CA ALA A 641 38.09 32.71 3.04
C ALA A 641 37.58 33.82 2.07
N LEU A 642 36.27 33.84 1.77
CA LEU A 642 35.62 34.82 0.90
C LEU A 642 35.23 36.12 1.61
N GLU A 643 35.25 36.14 2.95
CA GLU A 643 34.90 37.31 3.76
C GLU A 643 36.03 38.34 3.90
N LYS A 644 37.19 38.11 3.27
CA LYS A 644 38.27 39.10 3.20
C LYS A 644 37.85 40.29 2.31
N PRO A 645 38.15 41.55 2.69
CA PRO A 645 37.74 42.71 1.90
C PRO A 645 38.40 42.66 0.51
N GLY A 646 37.59 42.55 -0.55
CA GLY A 646 38.06 42.63 -1.94
C GLY A 646 37.58 41.52 -2.88
N VAL A 647 36.89 40.49 -2.40
CA VAL A 647 36.57 39.26 -3.19
C VAL A 647 35.11 39.22 -3.71
N LEU A 648 34.26 40.19 -3.38
CA LEU A 648 32.85 40.14 -3.75
C LEU A 648 32.57 40.72 -5.16
N PRO A 649 31.83 40.01 -6.04
CA PRO A 649 31.26 40.62 -7.24
C PRO A 649 30.25 41.72 -6.85
N HIS A 650 30.17 42.77 -7.67
CA HIS A 650 29.44 44.01 -7.38
C HIS A 650 27.99 43.82 -6.86
N ARG A 651 27.75 44.42 -5.68
CA ARG A 651 26.51 44.79 -4.97
C ARG A 651 25.14 44.48 -5.62
N ARG A 652 24.26 43.89 -4.79
CA ARG A 652 23.09 44.59 -4.21
C ARG A 652 22.75 44.04 -2.81
N ASN A 653 22.75 44.95 -1.84
CA ASN A 653 22.32 44.83 -0.43
C ASN A 653 23.25 44.10 0.55
N GLN A 654 24.03 44.90 1.28
CA GLN A 654 24.70 44.52 2.52
C GLN A 654 23.69 44.49 3.68
N VAL A 655 23.58 43.38 4.38
CA VAL A 655 23.29 43.35 5.83
C VAL A 655 24.34 42.43 6.46
N SER A 656 25.03 42.95 7.48
CA SER A 656 26.19 42.34 8.13
C SER A 656 25.87 41.04 8.88
N PHE A 657 26.81 40.09 8.82
CA PHE A 657 26.70 38.69 9.23
C PHE A 657 26.86 38.42 10.75
N PHE A 658 26.90 39.44 11.61
CA PHE A 658 27.12 39.28 13.06
C PHE A 658 26.03 39.95 13.89
N MET A 659 24.84 39.35 13.98
CA MET A 659 23.85 39.59 15.06
C MET A 659 22.69 38.60 14.93
N ARG A 660 22.87 37.34 15.39
CA ARG A 660 21.75 36.43 15.78
C ARG A 660 22.20 35.15 16.49
N THR A 661 23.26 35.21 17.29
CA THR A 661 23.67 34.13 18.22
C THR A 661 23.80 34.64 19.66
N SER A 662 22.94 35.59 20.05
CA SER A 662 22.80 36.01 21.45
C SER A 662 21.39 36.55 21.63
N LEU A 663 20.49 35.73 22.18
CA LEU A 663 19.30 36.11 22.95
C LEU A 663 18.50 34.83 23.28
N ALA A 664 18.90 34.15 24.35
CA ALA A 664 18.03 33.29 25.17
C ALA A 664 18.76 32.86 26.47
N SER A 665 19.27 33.84 27.22
CA SER A 665 19.52 33.65 28.66
C SER A 665 19.10 34.93 29.36
N ASP A 666 17.85 34.98 29.82
CA ASP A 666 17.42 35.87 30.90
C ASP A 666 16.01 35.46 31.33
N TYR A 667 15.95 34.42 32.17
CA TYR A 667 14.94 34.31 33.21
C TYR A 667 15.70 34.29 34.53
N SER A 668 16.02 35.48 35.02
CA SER A 668 16.49 35.68 36.39
C SER A 668 15.29 35.91 37.29
N SER A 669 15.14 35.07 38.31
CA SER A 669 14.65 35.50 39.63
C SER A 669 15.34 34.65 40.70
N PRO A 670 16.10 35.27 41.62
CA PRO A 670 16.80 34.58 42.69
C PRO A 670 15.95 34.62 43.98
N VAL A 671 15.87 33.49 44.70
CA VAL A 671 15.55 33.51 46.14
C VAL A 671 16.60 32.70 46.89
N ALA A 672 17.48 33.47 47.51
CA ALA A 672 18.31 33.24 48.69
C ALA A 672 18.42 31.82 49.28
N ILE A 673 19.66 31.33 49.34
CA ILE A 673 20.12 30.47 50.44
C ILE A 673 21.30 31.20 51.11
N ARG A 674 21.06 31.65 52.35
CA ARG A 674 22.10 32.08 53.29
C ARG A 674 23.02 30.90 53.58
N GLY A 675 24.32 31.10 53.40
CA GLY A 675 25.33 30.16 53.86
C GLY A 675 25.46 30.17 55.40
N MET A 676 25.90 29.04 55.94
CA MET A 676 26.93 28.97 56.98
C MET A 676 27.28 27.51 57.30
N SER A 677 28.52 27.16 56.97
CA SER A 677 29.49 26.35 57.74
C SER A 677 28.97 25.33 58.77
N ARG A 678 28.99 24.04 58.42
CA ARG A 678 29.87 22.98 58.96
C ARG A 678 29.46 21.63 58.40
#